data_AF-H8X0S4-F1
#
_entry.id   AF-H8X0S4-F1
#
_cell.length_a   1.000
_cell.length_b   1.000
_cell.length_c   1.000
_cell.angle_alpha   90.00
_cell.angle_beta   90.00
_cell.angle_gamma   90.00
#
_symmetry.space_group_name_H-M   'P 1'
#
loop_
_entity.id
_entity.type
_entity.pdbx_description
1 polymer ?
#
loop_
_entity_poly.entity_id
_entity_poly.type
_entity_poly.pdbx_seq_one_letter_code
_entity_poly.pdbx_strand_id
1 'polypeptide(L)'
;MSEVADKVEKLSVKDNKGASKKKEKKQSQQSSSPLYLEPQPAFLEERIKLFDELKAKYDAEIAAKEKKPIKITLKDGNVKEGTSYETSPMDIANSIGKSFAERQVISKVNGKLWDMPRPLEEDATLEFLDFEHPEGKAVFWHSSAHILGESCECHYGCHLSHGPPTDDGFFYDMSINDGTTFVNQADFGSLETIATKAIKEKQKFERLEMTKEDLLKMFHYNKYKVQFISDKIPDGTSTTVYRCGPLIDLCVGPHIPHSGRIKAFKVLKNSSSYFLGDAKNDSLQRVYGISFPDKKLMTEHLQFLKEAAERDHRKIGREQELFFFSDMSPGSAMWLPHGTRIYNTLVETLRTEYRKRGYEEVITPNMYATKLWETSGHWQNYKENMFSFEVEKETFGLKPMNCLSEDMRIQTDRGFLSLDEVKEQWKDIKIANYDHETKQIKYEKALNFLVKDEMNHKMVEFCDYDITAGRGKAGGRDISLLVTEDHDMFVQKGRKVKYHTIYDTNSDKEVVPFQKIPARDLLEKGLGVRFLAAAENGIDVSAAPAAPYKTALGITESQNLDFLELYGFWLGDGSMGQNMTSGNDIIFAARKESDIKWLHDVFEKMNLHKDYFRVRDRTLDMVEFRVSDSKWKLFYKEYAEKYVFSGVYDSNSHLNTPKSGKWFSSWVWNLNKEEMRAVIEGIRRADGDFTTYNKNIYTSSIRFRDELIRALLHAGYSAKFNLKYSKGTIRGYSPVGQKGNHKIVSPKVYENFNESTKRKYTPIKAKYDNWVINYAEDGSPSGKQCVRPNLYSDTEIKRVDNYVGRVWCVTVPTGLIIAQRVHRDADNNVIRASRPIVVGNCPGHCILFKSRERSYRELPWRVADFGVIHRNEFSGALSGLTRVRRFQQDDAHIFCTPDQIGTEIAGVFDLLKKMYGIFGFEFKMELSTRPEKYVGDIETWNAAEKKLEGALDDFLGKGKWELNPGDGAFYGPKIDIMISDALKRWFQCATIQLDFQLPSRFELEYRSESNSATERPVMIHRAILGSVERMTAILTEHYKGKWPFWLSPRQILIVPVSPKYYDYAEKLKKLFNDEYFFYCDVDVSGNTLPKKVRSGQLMQYNFIFIVGAEEEENYGVNIRNRDIAEEQGKNPMVGVDSVIQSLVKLREEKRSDNKL
;
A
#
# COMPACT_ATOMS: atom_id res chain seq x y z
N MET A 1 -8.90 -25.18 3.96
CA MET A 1 -7.57 -25.63 4.46
C MET A 1 -7.57 -27.03 5.06
N SER A 2 -8.63 -27.56 5.70
CA SER A 2 -8.61 -28.98 6.15
C SER A 2 -8.38 -29.98 5.01
N GLU A 3 -8.90 -29.67 3.82
CA GLU A 3 -8.61 -30.42 2.58
C GLU A 3 -7.12 -30.53 2.22
N VAL A 4 -6.24 -29.69 2.77
CA VAL A 4 -4.80 -29.70 2.43
C VAL A 4 -4.14 -30.95 2.99
N ALA A 5 -4.54 -31.44 4.17
CA ALA A 5 -4.01 -32.70 4.71
C ALA A 5 -4.34 -33.89 3.78
N ASP A 6 -5.60 -33.98 3.34
CA ASP A 6 -6.06 -35.01 2.39
C ASP A 6 -5.44 -34.86 1.00
N LYS A 7 -5.05 -33.63 0.62
CA LYS A 7 -4.33 -33.34 -0.63
C LYS A 7 -2.86 -33.76 -0.55
N VAL A 8 -2.17 -33.57 0.58
CA VAL A 8 -0.77 -33.98 0.73
C VAL A 8 -0.60 -35.51 0.68
N GLU A 9 -1.54 -36.29 1.22
CA GLU A 9 -1.44 -37.75 1.14
C GLU A 9 -1.55 -38.28 -0.30
N LYS A 10 -2.31 -37.59 -1.16
CA LYS A 10 -2.43 -37.85 -2.61
C LYS A 10 -1.22 -37.39 -3.44
N LEU A 11 -0.31 -36.57 -2.88
CA LEU A 11 0.90 -36.10 -3.55
C LEU A 11 2.10 -37.06 -3.40
N SER A 12 1.96 -38.14 -2.63
CA SER A 12 3.04 -39.10 -2.33
C SER A 12 3.58 -39.85 -3.57
N VAL A 13 4.90 -39.91 -3.70
CA VAL A 13 5.59 -40.63 -4.80
C VAL A 13 5.57 -42.13 -4.52
N LYS A 14 4.68 -42.88 -5.19
CA LYS A 14 4.73 -44.35 -5.21
C LYS A 14 5.74 -44.84 -6.25
N ASP A 15 6.88 -45.35 -5.79
CA ASP A 15 7.81 -46.09 -6.64
C ASP A 15 7.17 -47.41 -7.13
N ASN A 16 6.83 -47.46 -8.41
CA ASN A 16 6.39 -48.69 -9.07
C ASN A 16 7.58 -49.62 -9.31
N LYS A 17 7.94 -50.42 -8.30
CA LYS A 17 8.83 -51.59 -8.45
C LYS A 17 8.17 -52.87 -7.93
N GLY A 18 7.80 -53.73 -8.87
CA GLY A 18 7.80 -55.20 -8.68
C GLY A 18 6.66 -55.81 -7.85
N ALA A 19 5.47 -55.93 -8.42
CA ALA A 19 4.50 -56.96 -7.99
C ALA A 19 3.68 -57.48 -9.19
N SER A 20 4.10 -58.60 -9.77
CA SER A 20 3.40 -59.27 -10.86
C SER A 20 2.15 -60.01 -10.36
N LYS A 21 0.96 -59.41 -10.47
CA LYS A 21 -0.33 -60.11 -10.32
C LYS A 21 -1.34 -59.74 -11.42
N LYS A 22 -2.24 -60.69 -11.68
CA LYS A 22 -3.06 -60.83 -12.90
C LYS A 22 -3.94 -59.61 -13.22
N LYS A 23 -4.16 -59.39 -14.53
CA LYS A 23 -5.18 -58.49 -15.07
C LYS A 23 -6.58 -58.92 -14.62
N GLU A 24 -7.21 -58.14 -13.76
CA GLU A 24 -8.68 -58.05 -13.68
C GLU A 24 -9.10 -56.62 -14.04
N LYS A 25 -10.06 -56.51 -14.98
CA LYS A 25 -10.58 -55.22 -15.43
C LYS A 25 -11.48 -54.62 -14.34
N LYS A 26 -10.93 -53.77 -13.47
CA LYS A 26 -11.70 -52.72 -12.81
C LYS A 26 -11.51 -51.42 -13.58
N GLN A 27 -12.61 -50.89 -14.11
CA GLN A 27 -12.63 -49.58 -14.77
C GLN A 27 -12.31 -48.51 -13.74
N SER A 28 -11.07 -48.02 -13.74
CA SER A 28 -10.78 -46.68 -13.25
C SER A 28 -11.47 -45.70 -14.19
N GLN A 29 -12.21 -44.74 -13.63
CA GLN A 29 -12.70 -43.59 -14.40
C GLN A 29 -11.47 -42.80 -14.86
N GLN A 30 -11.04 -43.02 -16.11
CA GLN A 30 -10.09 -42.14 -16.78
C GLN A 30 -10.79 -40.80 -17.00
N SER A 31 -10.07 -39.71 -16.73
CA SER A 31 -10.47 -38.37 -17.12
C SER A 31 -10.79 -38.35 -18.60
N SER A 32 -11.97 -37.84 -18.97
CA SER A 32 -12.44 -37.76 -20.36
C SER A 32 -11.74 -36.70 -21.20
N SER A 33 -10.75 -36.00 -20.64
CA SER A 33 -9.94 -34.99 -21.32
C SER A 33 -8.73 -35.64 -22.02
N PRO A 34 -8.44 -35.31 -23.28
CA PRO A 34 -7.24 -35.79 -23.97
C PRO A 34 -5.96 -35.23 -23.34
N LEU A 35 -4.83 -35.92 -23.48
CA LEU A 35 -3.55 -35.48 -22.91
C LEU A 35 -3.06 -34.18 -23.56
N TYR A 36 -3.26 -34.04 -24.86
CA TYR A 36 -2.96 -32.85 -25.66
C TYR A 36 -4.26 -32.28 -26.21
N LEU A 37 -4.30 -30.96 -26.46
CA LEU A 37 -5.35 -30.36 -27.27
C LEU A 37 -5.18 -30.83 -28.73
N GLU A 38 -6.26 -31.30 -29.37
CA GLU A 38 -6.24 -31.83 -30.73
C GLU A 38 -7.30 -31.12 -31.59
N PRO A 39 -6.92 -30.40 -32.67
CA PRO A 39 -5.54 -30.11 -33.08
C PRO A 39 -4.81 -29.18 -32.08
N GLN A 40 -3.47 -29.20 -32.11
CA GLN A 40 -2.66 -28.22 -31.38
C GLN A 40 -2.92 -26.79 -31.90
N PRO A 41 -2.77 -25.74 -31.06
CA PRO A 41 -2.98 -24.36 -31.50
C PRO A 41 -2.03 -23.92 -32.61
N ALA A 42 -2.59 -23.31 -33.67
CA ALA A 42 -1.82 -22.86 -34.84
C ALA A 42 -0.68 -21.89 -34.50
N PHE A 43 -0.88 -21.05 -33.47
CA PHE A 43 0.13 -20.07 -33.02
C PHE A 43 1.45 -20.71 -32.58
N LEU A 44 1.46 -21.99 -32.20
CA LEU A 44 2.68 -22.70 -31.81
C LEU A 44 3.65 -22.85 -32.99
N GLU A 45 3.14 -23.19 -34.18
CA GLU A 45 3.95 -23.37 -35.38
C GLU A 45 4.41 -22.02 -35.95
N GLU A 46 3.51 -21.03 -35.98
CA GLU A 46 3.80 -19.68 -36.47
C GLU A 46 4.93 -19.00 -35.69
N ARG A 47 4.87 -19.03 -34.34
CA ARG A 47 5.91 -18.40 -33.50
C ARG A 47 7.26 -19.12 -33.61
N ILE A 48 7.25 -20.46 -33.74
CA ILE A 48 8.48 -21.25 -33.91
C ILE A 48 9.17 -20.87 -35.21
N LYS A 49 8.43 -20.80 -36.32
CA LYS A 49 8.99 -20.42 -37.62
C LYS A 49 9.63 -19.03 -37.58
N LEU A 50 8.95 -18.04 -37.00
CA LEU A 50 9.48 -16.68 -36.87
C LEU A 50 10.74 -16.63 -35.96
N PHE A 51 10.76 -17.41 -34.88
CA PHE A 51 11.94 -17.52 -34.02
C PHE A 51 13.14 -18.13 -34.77
N ASP A 52 12.93 -19.23 -35.50
CA ASP A 52 14.00 -19.90 -36.25
C ASP A 52 14.59 -18.98 -37.34
N GLU A 53 13.74 -18.22 -38.06
CA GLU A 53 14.16 -17.22 -39.05
C GLU A 53 14.99 -16.07 -38.46
N LEU A 54 14.63 -15.57 -37.27
CA LEU A 54 15.34 -14.48 -36.60
C LEU A 54 16.60 -14.97 -35.87
N LYS A 55 16.56 -16.16 -35.28
CA LYS A 55 17.70 -16.80 -34.61
C LYS A 55 18.84 -17.06 -35.59
N ALA A 56 18.53 -17.51 -36.80
CA ALA A 56 19.52 -17.71 -37.87
C ALA A 56 20.26 -16.41 -38.27
N LYS A 57 19.56 -15.25 -38.28
CA LYS A 57 20.17 -13.94 -38.54
C LYS A 57 21.08 -13.53 -37.38
N TYR A 58 20.58 -13.60 -36.15
CA TYR A 58 21.34 -13.27 -34.94
C TYR A 58 22.63 -14.12 -34.83
N ASP A 59 22.55 -15.42 -35.10
CA ASP A 59 23.73 -16.29 -35.04
C ASP A 59 24.78 -15.96 -36.11
N ALA A 60 24.35 -15.54 -37.30
CA ALA A 60 25.25 -15.04 -38.34
C ALA A 60 25.93 -13.71 -37.95
N GLU A 61 25.20 -12.80 -37.30
CA GLU A 61 25.75 -11.54 -36.79
C GLU A 61 26.77 -11.77 -35.66
N ILE A 62 26.49 -12.67 -34.71
CA ILE A 62 27.43 -13.04 -33.65
C ILE A 62 28.67 -13.74 -34.24
N ALA A 63 28.49 -14.63 -35.22
CA ALA A 63 29.62 -15.29 -35.89
C ALA A 63 30.53 -14.32 -36.67
N ALA A 64 30.01 -13.16 -37.08
CA ALA A 64 30.76 -12.11 -37.75
C ALA A 64 31.49 -11.13 -36.81
N LYS A 65 31.28 -11.21 -35.48
CA LYS A 65 31.99 -10.35 -34.51
C LYS A 65 33.45 -10.72 -34.37
N GLU A 66 34.28 -9.71 -34.08
CA GLU A 66 35.73 -9.88 -33.89
C GLU A 66 36.03 -10.70 -32.62
N LYS A 67 36.66 -11.85 -32.79
CA LYS A 67 37.09 -12.75 -31.71
C LYS A 67 38.42 -12.29 -31.11
N LYS A 68 38.46 -12.08 -29.80
CA LYS A 68 39.63 -11.59 -29.05
C LYS A 68 39.99 -12.55 -27.91
N PRO A 69 41.28 -12.74 -27.57
CA PRO A 69 41.67 -13.43 -26.35
C PRO A 69 41.12 -12.68 -25.13
N ILE A 70 40.55 -13.41 -24.18
CA ILE A 70 39.99 -12.89 -22.93
C ILE A 70 40.50 -13.68 -21.72
N LYS A 71 40.51 -13.05 -20.55
CA LYS A 71 40.91 -13.62 -19.25
C LYS A 71 39.70 -13.80 -18.34
N ILE A 72 39.59 -15.00 -17.78
CA ILE A 72 38.46 -15.44 -16.97
C ILE A 72 38.98 -15.80 -15.57
N THR A 73 38.68 -14.97 -14.58
CA THR A 73 39.15 -15.13 -13.20
C THR A 73 38.11 -15.86 -12.37
N LEU A 74 38.48 -17.01 -11.79
CA LEU A 74 37.65 -17.82 -10.92
C LEU A 74 37.71 -17.31 -9.46
N LYS A 75 36.74 -17.73 -8.64
CA LYS A 75 36.60 -17.35 -7.22
C LYS A 75 37.80 -17.72 -6.33
N ASP A 76 38.60 -18.70 -6.74
CA ASP A 76 39.84 -19.12 -6.07
C ASP A 76 41.09 -18.31 -6.53
N GLY A 77 40.91 -17.34 -7.42
CA GLY A 77 41.98 -16.53 -8.00
C GLY A 77 42.64 -17.14 -9.24
N ASN A 78 42.24 -18.36 -9.66
CA ASN A 78 42.79 -18.96 -10.88
C ASN A 78 42.28 -18.24 -12.14
N VAL A 79 43.20 -17.94 -13.06
CA VAL A 79 42.85 -17.34 -14.36
C VAL A 79 42.84 -18.42 -15.45
N LYS A 80 41.77 -18.45 -16.24
CA LYS A 80 41.64 -19.24 -17.47
C LYS A 80 41.68 -18.31 -18.68
N GLU A 81 42.30 -18.77 -19.75
CA GLU A 81 42.24 -18.10 -21.06
C GLU A 81 40.99 -18.57 -21.82
N GLY A 82 40.41 -17.66 -22.60
CA GLY A 82 39.28 -17.95 -23.49
C GLY A 82 39.26 -17.02 -24.69
N THR A 83 38.25 -17.17 -25.53
CA THR A 83 38.03 -16.36 -26.74
C THR A 83 36.64 -15.71 -26.66
N SER A 84 36.57 -14.39 -26.87
CA SER A 84 35.30 -13.66 -26.88
C SER A 84 34.34 -14.20 -27.95
N TYR A 85 33.05 -14.20 -27.61
CA TYR A 85 31.95 -14.76 -28.41
C TYR A 85 32.06 -16.27 -28.70
N GLU A 86 33.00 -16.99 -28.07
CA GLU A 86 33.18 -18.44 -28.26
C GLU A 86 33.21 -19.21 -26.93
N THR A 87 34.04 -18.83 -25.96
CA THR A 87 34.15 -19.53 -24.67
C THR A 87 32.99 -19.20 -23.74
N SER A 88 32.25 -20.20 -23.26
CA SER A 88 31.14 -20.03 -22.31
C SER A 88 31.50 -20.50 -20.87
N PRO A 89 30.76 -20.06 -19.84
CA PRO A 89 30.87 -20.63 -18.49
C PRO A 89 30.67 -22.15 -18.43
N MET A 90 29.87 -22.73 -19.34
CA MET A 90 29.69 -24.17 -19.46
C MET A 90 30.97 -24.87 -19.89
N ASP A 91 31.75 -24.29 -20.79
CA ASP A 91 33.03 -24.86 -21.25
C ASP A 91 34.07 -24.83 -20.13
N ILE A 92 34.12 -23.72 -19.37
CA ILE A 92 34.96 -23.61 -18.18
C ILE A 92 34.53 -24.63 -17.12
N ALA A 93 33.23 -24.78 -16.84
CA ALA A 93 32.72 -25.78 -15.90
C ALA A 93 33.04 -27.22 -16.34
N ASN A 94 32.92 -27.52 -17.64
CA ASN A 94 33.31 -28.82 -18.20
C ASN A 94 34.82 -29.07 -18.08
N SER A 95 35.65 -28.03 -18.21
CA SER A 95 37.10 -28.11 -18.00
C SER A 95 37.51 -28.40 -16.54
N ILE A 96 36.68 -28.00 -15.58
CA ILE A 96 36.83 -28.33 -14.15
C ILE A 96 36.38 -29.78 -13.90
N GLY A 97 35.24 -30.17 -14.47
CA GLY A 97 34.80 -31.56 -14.51
C GLY A 97 33.32 -31.71 -14.83
N LYS A 98 32.97 -32.81 -15.50
CA LYS A 98 31.59 -33.08 -15.93
C LYS A 98 30.57 -33.11 -14.78
N SER A 99 30.92 -33.73 -13.65
CA SER A 99 30.05 -33.76 -12.45
C SER A 99 29.87 -32.37 -11.83
N PHE A 100 30.89 -31.51 -11.89
CA PHE A 100 30.80 -30.12 -11.48
C PHE A 100 29.83 -29.36 -12.39
N ALA A 101 30.01 -29.43 -13.72
CA ALA A 101 29.13 -28.80 -14.70
C ALA A 101 27.67 -29.30 -14.63
N GLU A 102 27.43 -30.57 -14.30
CA GLU A 102 26.10 -31.15 -14.10
C GLU A 102 25.42 -30.69 -12.79
N ARG A 103 26.18 -30.26 -11.77
CA ARG A 103 25.68 -29.69 -10.52
C ARG A 103 25.33 -28.20 -10.63
N GLN A 104 26.07 -27.42 -11.42
CA GLN A 104 25.82 -25.98 -11.53
C GLN A 104 24.48 -25.69 -12.22
N VAL A 105 23.73 -24.75 -11.65
CA VAL A 105 22.44 -24.27 -12.16
C VAL A 105 22.66 -23.08 -13.08
N ILE A 106 23.44 -22.11 -12.61
CA ILE A 106 23.68 -20.83 -13.29
C ILE A 106 25.09 -20.30 -12.96
N SER A 107 25.55 -19.28 -13.69
CA SER A 107 26.81 -18.57 -13.39
C SER A 107 26.58 -17.09 -13.09
N LYS A 108 27.56 -16.46 -12.43
CA LYS A 108 27.72 -15.02 -12.36
C LYS A 108 28.96 -14.60 -13.14
N VAL A 109 28.78 -13.66 -14.05
CA VAL A 109 29.82 -13.02 -14.87
C VAL A 109 29.87 -11.55 -14.50
N ASN A 110 31.01 -11.07 -14.00
CA ASN A 110 31.16 -9.67 -13.53
C ASN A 110 30.04 -9.24 -12.57
N GLY A 111 29.67 -10.14 -11.63
CA GLY A 111 28.60 -9.96 -10.64
C GLY A 111 27.15 -10.13 -11.15
N LYS A 112 26.93 -10.28 -12.46
CA LYS A 112 25.60 -10.43 -13.07
C LYS A 112 25.29 -11.90 -13.37
N LEU A 113 24.06 -12.35 -13.13
CA LEU A 113 23.64 -13.70 -13.52
C LEU A 113 23.72 -13.89 -15.04
N TRP A 114 24.20 -15.06 -15.47
CA TRP A 114 24.56 -15.36 -16.86
C TRP A 114 24.32 -16.83 -17.18
N ASP A 115 23.60 -17.12 -18.27
CA ASP A 115 23.29 -18.48 -18.72
C ASP A 115 24.58 -19.27 -18.94
N MET A 116 24.67 -20.48 -18.38
CA MET A 116 25.89 -21.29 -18.49
C MET A 116 26.36 -21.47 -19.95
N PRO A 117 25.49 -21.71 -20.96
CA PRO A 117 25.92 -21.89 -22.35
C PRO A 117 26.19 -20.58 -23.11
N ARG A 118 25.93 -19.40 -22.53
CA ARG A 118 26.11 -18.11 -23.23
C ARG A 118 27.61 -17.74 -23.28
N PRO A 119 28.21 -17.56 -24.47
CA PRO A 119 29.61 -17.16 -24.59
C PRO A 119 29.91 -15.84 -23.87
N LEU A 120 31.13 -15.72 -23.35
CA LEU A 120 31.66 -14.51 -22.73
C LEU A 120 32.07 -13.50 -23.80
N GLU A 121 31.85 -12.21 -23.53
CA GLU A 121 32.04 -11.14 -24.51
C GLU A 121 33.35 -10.35 -24.27
N GLU A 122 33.89 -10.38 -23.04
CA GLU A 122 35.04 -9.63 -22.56
C GLU A 122 35.72 -10.35 -21.37
N ASP A 123 36.77 -9.76 -20.79
CA ASP A 123 37.40 -10.22 -19.55
C ASP A 123 36.38 -10.30 -18.39
N ALA A 124 36.42 -11.40 -17.64
CA ALA A 124 35.34 -11.77 -16.73
C ALA A 124 35.82 -12.30 -15.38
N THR A 125 35.17 -11.89 -14.29
CA THR A 125 35.13 -12.68 -13.05
C THR A 125 33.97 -13.67 -13.11
N LEU A 126 34.24 -14.94 -12.78
CA LEU A 126 33.30 -16.05 -12.95
C LEU A 126 33.07 -16.79 -11.64
N GLU A 127 31.82 -16.82 -11.20
CA GLU A 127 31.32 -17.61 -10.08
C GLU A 127 30.24 -18.58 -10.57
N PHE A 128 30.19 -19.78 -9.98
CA PHE A 128 29.19 -20.80 -10.29
C PHE A 128 28.23 -20.98 -9.11
N LEU A 129 26.94 -21.06 -9.40
CA LEU A 129 25.87 -21.22 -8.40
C LEU A 129 25.12 -22.53 -8.64
N ASP A 130 25.03 -23.35 -7.60
CA ASP A 130 24.25 -24.58 -7.61
C ASP A 130 22.84 -24.37 -7.02
N PHE A 131 22.09 -25.45 -6.85
CA PHE A 131 20.73 -25.39 -6.34
C PHE A 131 20.63 -25.02 -4.85
N GLU A 132 21.70 -25.05 -4.04
CA GLU A 132 21.57 -24.63 -2.64
C GLU A 132 21.64 -23.11 -2.47
N HIS A 133 22.25 -22.41 -3.41
CA HIS A 133 22.29 -20.95 -3.42
C HIS A 133 20.90 -20.34 -3.69
N PRO A 134 20.45 -19.29 -2.97
CA PRO A 134 19.12 -18.68 -3.18
C PRO A 134 18.84 -18.24 -4.62
N GLU A 135 19.79 -17.53 -5.26
CA GLU A 135 19.67 -17.16 -6.69
C GLU A 135 19.63 -18.39 -7.63
N GLY A 136 20.28 -19.50 -7.23
CA GLY A 136 20.21 -20.76 -7.95
C GLY A 136 18.83 -21.42 -7.87
N LYS A 137 18.21 -21.44 -6.68
CA LYS A 137 16.80 -21.89 -6.49
C LYS A 137 15.84 -21.07 -7.35
N ALA A 138 15.98 -19.74 -7.33
CA ALA A 138 15.15 -18.84 -8.11
C ALA A 138 15.24 -19.10 -9.63
N VAL A 139 16.45 -19.20 -10.20
CA VAL A 139 16.64 -19.50 -11.64
C VAL A 139 16.14 -20.90 -12.01
N PHE A 140 16.34 -21.89 -11.13
CA PHE A 140 15.87 -23.26 -11.33
C PHE A 140 14.34 -23.34 -11.37
N TRP A 141 13.66 -22.71 -10.41
CA TRP A 141 12.20 -22.67 -10.33
C TRP A 141 11.57 -21.80 -11.41
N HIS A 142 12.20 -20.68 -11.80
CA HIS A 142 11.77 -19.88 -12.94
C HIS A 142 11.82 -20.67 -14.26
N SER A 143 12.89 -21.44 -14.46
CA SER A 143 12.99 -22.36 -15.62
C SER A 143 11.96 -23.49 -15.56
N SER A 144 11.60 -23.94 -14.36
CA SER A 144 10.55 -24.95 -14.17
C SER A 144 9.15 -24.37 -14.42
N ALA A 145 8.94 -23.08 -14.18
CA ALA A 145 7.72 -22.38 -14.58
C ALA A 145 7.54 -22.45 -16.10
N HIS A 146 8.58 -22.24 -16.91
CA HIS A 146 8.48 -22.41 -18.37
C HIS A 146 8.00 -23.81 -18.78
N ILE A 147 8.51 -24.87 -18.13
CA ILE A 147 8.02 -26.25 -18.39
C ILE A 147 6.54 -26.43 -18.00
N LEU A 148 6.07 -25.74 -16.95
CA LEU A 148 4.64 -25.69 -16.62
C LEU A 148 3.83 -24.92 -17.69
N GLY A 149 4.35 -23.79 -18.19
CA GLY A 149 3.73 -22.99 -19.24
C GLY A 149 3.55 -23.79 -20.54
N GLU A 150 4.60 -24.49 -20.99
CA GLU A 150 4.54 -25.42 -22.13
C GLU A 150 3.44 -26.49 -21.92
N SER A 151 3.41 -27.09 -20.73
CA SER A 151 2.42 -28.11 -20.38
C SER A 151 1.00 -27.58 -20.44
N CYS A 152 0.79 -26.34 -20.00
CA CYS A 152 -0.49 -25.64 -20.03
C CYS A 152 -0.93 -25.28 -21.45
N GLU A 153 -0.05 -24.73 -22.30
CA GLU A 153 -0.37 -24.44 -23.71
C GLU A 153 -0.71 -25.71 -24.48
N CYS A 154 0.10 -26.77 -24.34
CA CYS A 154 -0.12 -28.03 -25.02
C CYS A 154 -1.39 -28.79 -24.56
N HIS A 155 -1.78 -28.66 -23.29
CA HIS A 155 -2.97 -29.33 -22.74
C HIS A 155 -4.27 -28.55 -23.00
N TYR A 156 -4.26 -27.24 -22.80
CA TYR A 156 -5.47 -26.40 -22.82
C TYR A 156 -5.59 -25.45 -24.02
N GLY A 157 -4.53 -25.26 -24.81
CA GLY A 157 -4.46 -24.17 -25.79
C GLY A 157 -4.53 -22.77 -25.14
N CYS A 158 -4.13 -22.67 -23.88
CA CYS A 158 -4.32 -21.46 -23.07
C CYS A 158 -3.42 -20.30 -23.52
N HIS A 159 -3.82 -19.08 -23.16
CA HIS A 159 -2.97 -17.90 -23.29
C HIS A 159 -2.23 -17.66 -21.96
N LEU A 160 -0.91 -17.86 -21.96
CA LEU A 160 -0.03 -17.65 -20.81
C LEU A 160 0.12 -16.15 -20.48
N SER A 161 0.17 -15.83 -19.18
CA SER A 161 0.37 -14.47 -18.67
C SER A 161 1.75 -14.29 -18.03
N HIS A 162 1.96 -14.71 -16.78
CA HIS A 162 3.25 -14.63 -16.09
C HIS A 162 3.51 -15.84 -15.19
N GLY A 163 4.79 -16.21 -15.02
CA GLY A 163 5.20 -17.36 -14.22
C GLY A 163 6.52 -17.16 -13.46
N PRO A 164 6.50 -16.51 -12.30
CA PRO A 164 7.69 -16.23 -11.49
C PRO A 164 8.01 -17.40 -10.52
N PRO A 165 9.26 -17.47 -10.04
CA PRO A 165 9.60 -18.27 -8.86
C PRO A 165 9.02 -17.65 -7.58
N THR A 166 8.97 -18.45 -6.52
CA THR A 166 8.54 -18.10 -5.16
C THR A 166 9.40 -18.83 -4.14
N ASP A 167 9.41 -18.41 -2.87
CA ASP A 167 10.22 -19.02 -1.80
C ASP A 167 10.01 -20.55 -1.65
N ASP A 168 8.81 -21.04 -1.98
CA ASP A 168 8.39 -22.45 -1.95
C ASP A 168 8.13 -23.06 -3.35
N GLY A 169 8.79 -22.59 -4.41
CA GLY A 169 8.64 -23.14 -5.77
C GLY A 169 8.36 -22.09 -6.85
N PHE A 170 7.26 -22.25 -7.60
CA PHE A 170 6.85 -21.34 -8.67
C PHE A 170 5.34 -21.42 -8.94
N PHE A 171 4.82 -20.51 -9.77
CA PHE A 171 3.50 -20.67 -10.37
C PHE A 171 3.48 -20.21 -11.83
N TYR A 172 2.37 -20.46 -12.52
CA TYR A 172 2.03 -19.82 -13.80
C TYR A 172 0.58 -19.39 -13.82
N ASP A 173 0.32 -18.17 -14.30
CA ASP A 173 -1.01 -17.65 -14.58
C ASP A 173 -1.34 -17.77 -16.06
N MET A 174 -2.54 -18.27 -16.36
CA MET A 174 -3.02 -18.49 -17.72
C MET A 174 -4.52 -18.26 -17.87
N SER A 175 -4.96 -17.99 -19.09
CA SER A 175 -6.37 -17.89 -19.47
C SER A 175 -6.75 -19.05 -20.37
N ILE A 176 -7.81 -19.79 -20.00
CA ILE A 176 -8.39 -20.84 -20.82
C ILE A 176 -9.75 -20.36 -21.31
N ASN A 177 -9.96 -20.31 -22.64
CA ASN A 177 -11.17 -19.80 -23.28
C ASN A 177 -11.61 -18.42 -22.72
N ASP A 178 -10.71 -17.42 -22.79
CA ASP A 178 -10.93 -16.06 -22.27
C ASP A 178 -11.47 -16.02 -20.82
N GLY A 179 -10.86 -16.80 -19.94
CA GLY A 179 -11.17 -16.83 -18.51
C GLY A 179 -12.44 -17.61 -18.12
N THR A 180 -13.14 -18.22 -19.08
CA THR A 180 -14.39 -18.96 -18.82
C THR A 180 -14.19 -20.38 -18.29
N THR A 181 -12.98 -20.94 -18.47
CA THR A 181 -12.67 -22.34 -18.11
C THR A 181 -11.67 -22.42 -16.94
N PHE A 182 -11.96 -23.29 -15.97
CA PHE A 182 -11.18 -23.45 -14.74
C PHE A 182 -10.28 -24.69 -14.78
N VAL A 183 -9.12 -24.63 -14.13
CA VAL A 183 -8.24 -25.79 -13.94
C VAL A 183 -8.84 -26.72 -12.89
N ASN A 184 -8.94 -28.01 -13.22
CA ASN A 184 -9.41 -29.02 -12.26
C ASN A 184 -8.23 -29.84 -11.70
N GLN A 185 -8.37 -30.33 -10.47
CA GLN A 185 -7.35 -31.20 -9.87
C GLN A 185 -7.14 -32.51 -10.64
N ALA A 186 -8.13 -32.94 -11.44
CA ALA A 186 -8.00 -34.08 -12.34
C ALA A 186 -6.92 -33.88 -13.42
N ASP A 187 -6.70 -32.64 -13.83
CA ASP A 187 -5.81 -32.29 -14.94
C ASP A 187 -4.33 -32.23 -14.51
N PHE A 188 -4.06 -32.18 -13.20
CA PHE A 188 -2.69 -32.10 -12.66
C PHE A 188 -1.80 -33.25 -13.15
N GLY A 189 -2.36 -34.46 -13.26
CA GLY A 189 -1.64 -35.63 -13.79
C GLY A 189 -1.29 -35.51 -15.28
N SER A 190 -2.13 -34.83 -16.06
CA SER A 190 -1.87 -34.53 -17.48
C SER A 190 -0.74 -33.51 -17.61
N LEU A 191 -0.81 -32.40 -16.88
CA LEU A 191 0.22 -31.36 -16.86
C LEU A 191 1.58 -31.93 -16.41
N GLU A 192 1.61 -32.73 -15.33
CA GLU A 192 2.84 -33.41 -14.88
C GLU A 192 3.39 -34.40 -15.91
N THR A 193 2.52 -35.05 -16.70
CA THR A 193 2.94 -35.99 -17.76
C THR A 193 3.60 -35.26 -18.93
N ILE A 194 3.05 -34.11 -19.35
CA ILE A 194 3.64 -33.28 -20.42
C ILE A 194 4.97 -32.68 -19.95
N ALA A 195 5.01 -32.08 -18.74
CA ALA A 195 6.24 -31.58 -18.14
C ALA A 195 7.33 -32.66 -18.06
N THR A 196 6.95 -33.88 -17.64
CA THR A 196 7.87 -35.04 -17.60
C THR A 196 8.40 -35.43 -18.98
N LYS A 197 7.61 -35.23 -20.05
CA LYS A 197 8.04 -35.48 -21.43
C LYS A 197 9.05 -34.43 -21.88
N ALA A 198 8.75 -33.13 -21.71
CA ALA A 198 9.67 -32.03 -22.01
C ALA A 198 11.01 -32.15 -21.26
N ILE A 199 10.98 -32.57 -20.00
CA ILE A 199 12.16 -32.86 -19.17
C ILE A 199 12.99 -34.03 -19.75
N LYS A 200 12.34 -35.10 -20.23
CA LYS A 200 13.02 -36.26 -20.85
C LYS A 200 13.64 -35.94 -22.21
N GLU A 201 12.98 -35.09 -22.99
CA GLU A 201 13.48 -34.58 -24.27
C GLU A 201 14.73 -33.72 -24.11
N LYS A 202 15.02 -33.23 -22.90
CA LYS A 202 16.14 -32.32 -22.59
C LYS A 202 16.14 -31.08 -23.49
N GLN A 203 14.96 -30.54 -23.75
CA GLN A 203 14.77 -29.29 -24.47
C GLN A 203 15.72 -28.22 -23.94
N LYS A 204 16.46 -27.58 -24.83
CA LYS A 204 17.41 -26.51 -24.50
C LYS A 204 16.65 -25.20 -24.27
N PHE A 205 17.17 -24.37 -23.38
CA PHE A 205 16.73 -22.97 -23.28
C PHE A 205 17.56 -22.13 -24.26
N GLU A 206 16.91 -21.61 -25.30
CA GLU A 206 17.56 -20.83 -26.36
C GLU A 206 17.18 -19.36 -26.22
N ARG A 207 18.14 -18.53 -25.78
CA ARG A 207 18.01 -17.07 -25.71
C ARG A 207 18.06 -16.48 -27.12
N LEU A 208 17.11 -15.60 -27.44
CA LEU A 208 17.19 -14.68 -28.57
C LEU A 208 16.82 -13.27 -28.10
N GLU A 209 17.49 -12.27 -28.65
CA GLU A 209 17.12 -10.87 -28.47
C GLU A 209 16.35 -10.40 -29.71
N MET A 210 15.18 -9.79 -29.50
CA MET A 210 14.22 -9.46 -30.55
C MET A 210 13.71 -8.03 -30.40
N THR A 211 13.41 -7.39 -31.53
CA THR A 211 12.81 -6.04 -31.58
C THR A 211 11.37 -6.06 -31.06
N LYS A 212 10.87 -4.93 -30.54
CA LYS A 212 9.45 -4.78 -30.18
C LYS A 212 8.50 -5.15 -31.33
N GLU A 213 8.86 -4.78 -32.56
CA GLU A 213 8.06 -5.06 -33.76
C GLU A 213 7.91 -6.58 -34.01
N ASP A 214 9.02 -7.32 -33.93
CA ASP A 214 9.00 -8.77 -34.15
C ASP A 214 8.36 -9.52 -32.97
N LEU A 215 8.45 -8.98 -31.76
CA LEU A 215 7.72 -9.51 -30.60
C LEU A 215 6.22 -9.32 -30.73
N LEU A 216 5.75 -8.15 -31.19
CA LEU A 216 4.33 -7.93 -31.47
C LEU A 216 3.80 -8.87 -32.57
N LYS A 217 4.58 -9.12 -33.64
CA LYS A 217 4.26 -10.14 -34.65
C LYS A 217 4.19 -11.55 -34.04
N MET A 218 5.18 -11.92 -33.23
CA MET A 218 5.31 -13.25 -32.63
C MET A 218 4.17 -13.58 -31.66
N PHE A 219 3.76 -12.61 -30.83
CA PHE A 219 2.80 -12.84 -29.75
C PHE A 219 1.39 -12.31 -30.05
N HIS A 220 1.09 -11.90 -31.29
CA HIS A 220 -0.17 -11.25 -31.69
C HIS A 220 -1.45 -11.98 -31.24
N TYR A 221 -1.41 -13.32 -31.13
CA TYR A 221 -2.51 -14.18 -30.67
C TYR A 221 -2.80 -14.05 -29.16
N ASN A 222 -1.80 -13.71 -28.34
CA ASN A 222 -1.88 -13.69 -26.88
C ASN A 222 -1.95 -12.25 -26.37
N LYS A 223 -3.19 -11.78 -26.14
CA LYS A 223 -3.48 -10.42 -25.63
C LYS A 223 -2.70 -10.04 -24.37
N TYR A 224 -2.38 -10.99 -23.48
CA TYR A 224 -1.60 -10.72 -22.26
C TYR A 224 -0.14 -10.45 -22.59
N LYS A 225 0.47 -11.24 -23.49
CA LYS A 225 1.85 -11.03 -23.94
C LYS A 225 1.95 -9.78 -24.81
N VAL A 226 0.98 -9.51 -25.69
CA VAL A 226 0.88 -8.23 -26.42
C VAL A 226 0.80 -7.06 -25.44
N GLN A 227 -0.03 -7.14 -24.39
CA GLN A 227 -0.07 -6.12 -23.34
C GLN A 227 1.31 -5.96 -22.69
N PHE A 228 1.97 -7.05 -22.24
CA PHE A 228 3.32 -7.00 -21.68
C PHE A 228 4.39 -6.42 -22.64
N ILE A 229 4.25 -6.59 -23.95
CA ILE A 229 5.18 -6.07 -24.97
C ILE A 229 4.92 -4.60 -25.27
N SER A 230 3.66 -4.23 -25.53
CA SER A 230 3.23 -2.85 -25.80
C SER A 230 3.56 -1.94 -24.62
N ASP A 231 3.33 -2.48 -23.41
CA ASP A 231 3.73 -1.91 -22.14
C ASP A 231 5.27 -1.95 -22.02
N LYS A 232 5.89 -2.94 -21.35
CA LYS A 232 7.27 -2.88 -20.80
C LYS A 232 8.42 -2.56 -21.76
N ILE A 233 8.22 -2.58 -23.07
CA ILE A 233 9.29 -2.46 -24.07
C ILE A 233 9.11 -1.14 -24.81
N PRO A 234 10.03 -0.16 -24.68
CA PRO A 234 9.93 1.09 -25.42
C PRO A 234 10.02 0.88 -26.94
N ASP A 235 9.38 1.77 -27.72
CA ASP A 235 9.41 1.69 -29.19
C ASP A 235 10.84 1.83 -29.73
N GLY A 236 11.16 1.05 -30.78
CA GLY A 236 12.50 0.98 -31.36
C GLY A 236 13.54 0.20 -30.53
N THR A 237 13.17 -0.36 -29.37
CA THR A 237 14.08 -1.17 -28.54
C THR A 237 13.87 -2.69 -28.69
N SER A 238 14.79 -3.45 -28.10
CA SER A 238 14.76 -4.91 -28.02
C SER A 238 14.58 -5.42 -26.59
N THR A 239 14.12 -6.66 -26.47
CA THR A 239 14.27 -7.46 -25.24
C THR A 239 14.43 -8.94 -25.61
N THR A 240 14.58 -9.81 -24.61
CA THR A 240 14.81 -11.23 -24.84
C THR A 240 13.54 -12.07 -24.79
N VAL A 241 13.57 -13.13 -25.58
CA VAL A 241 12.71 -14.30 -25.46
C VAL A 241 13.57 -15.52 -25.18
N TYR A 242 12.96 -16.53 -24.55
CA TYR A 242 13.55 -17.85 -24.43
C TYR A 242 12.62 -18.88 -25.04
N ARG A 243 13.16 -19.67 -25.97
CA ARG A 243 12.53 -20.90 -26.43
C ARG A 243 12.93 -22.05 -25.55
N CYS A 244 11.99 -22.92 -25.20
CA CYS A 244 12.20 -24.25 -24.64
C CYS A 244 11.28 -25.22 -25.39
N GLY A 245 11.85 -25.98 -26.33
CA GLY A 245 11.07 -26.87 -27.19
C GLY A 245 10.01 -26.11 -28.01
N PRO A 246 8.72 -26.44 -27.89
CA PRO A 246 7.65 -25.71 -28.55
C PRO A 246 7.26 -24.42 -27.83
N LEU A 247 7.62 -24.24 -26.54
CA LEU A 247 7.37 -22.99 -25.82
C LEU A 247 8.33 -21.90 -26.30
N ILE A 248 7.79 -20.71 -26.55
CA ILE A 248 8.56 -19.47 -26.66
C ILE A 248 7.90 -18.47 -25.73
N ASP A 249 8.65 -17.93 -24.78
CA ASP A 249 8.12 -16.91 -23.87
C ASP A 249 9.00 -15.66 -23.77
N LEU A 250 8.32 -14.53 -23.57
CA LEU A 250 8.88 -13.22 -23.28
C LEU A 250 9.49 -13.23 -21.87
N CYS A 251 10.82 -13.32 -21.81
CA CYS A 251 11.53 -13.53 -20.57
C CYS A 251 12.94 -12.94 -20.62
N VAL A 252 13.35 -12.25 -19.55
CA VAL A 252 14.72 -11.72 -19.37
C VAL A 252 15.73 -12.80 -19.00
N GLY A 253 15.26 -13.92 -18.44
CA GLY A 253 16.08 -15.02 -17.93
C GLY A 253 16.97 -14.58 -16.74
N PRO A 254 18.08 -15.28 -16.50
CA PRO A 254 18.58 -16.42 -17.26
C PRO A 254 17.83 -17.73 -16.94
N HIS A 255 18.15 -18.79 -17.67
CA HIS A 255 17.58 -20.12 -17.47
C HIS A 255 18.63 -21.22 -17.25
N ILE A 256 18.16 -22.37 -16.76
CA ILE A 256 18.96 -23.59 -16.70
C ILE A 256 19.34 -24.06 -18.12
N PRO A 257 20.47 -24.77 -18.33
CA PRO A 257 20.94 -25.14 -19.67
C PRO A 257 19.95 -25.95 -20.53
N HIS A 258 19.15 -26.80 -19.88
CA HIS A 258 18.11 -27.62 -20.53
C HIS A 258 17.12 -28.15 -19.49
N SER A 259 15.87 -28.40 -19.90
CA SER A 259 14.78 -28.94 -19.07
C SER A 259 15.19 -30.18 -18.25
N GLY A 260 16.00 -31.06 -18.85
CA GLY A 260 16.51 -32.29 -18.22
C GLY A 260 17.44 -32.12 -17.02
N ARG A 261 17.73 -30.90 -16.56
CA ARG A 261 18.32 -30.64 -15.23
C ARG A 261 17.29 -30.84 -14.11
N ILE A 262 15.99 -30.67 -14.40
CA ILE A 262 14.90 -30.99 -13.49
C ILE A 262 14.78 -32.52 -13.39
N LYS A 263 14.76 -33.07 -12.17
CA LYS A 263 14.63 -34.53 -11.91
C LYS A 263 13.35 -34.91 -11.18
N ALA A 264 12.75 -33.96 -10.48
CA ALA A 264 11.43 -34.06 -9.89
C ALA A 264 10.66 -32.77 -10.17
N PHE A 265 9.38 -32.91 -10.50
CA PHE A 265 8.44 -31.83 -10.81
C PHE A 265 7.07 -32.24 -10.28
N LYS A 266 6.33 -31.33 -9.65
CA LYS A 266 5.02 -31.60 -9.06
C LYS A 266 4.11 -30.37 -9.16
N VAL A 267 2.85 -30.57 -9.52
CA VAL A 267 1.79 -29.56 -9.40
C VAL A 267 1.17 -29.68 -8.01
N LEU A 268 1.18 -28.59 -7.24
CA LEU A 268 0.79 -28.60 -5.82
C LEU A 268 -0.68 -28.23 -5.61
N LYS A 269 -1.11 -27.13 -6.23
CA LYS A 269 -2.45 -26.54 -6.07
C LYS A 269 -2.73 -25.59 -7.24
N ASN A 270 -4.00 -25.27 -7.45
CA ASN A 270 -4.43 -24.16 -8.28
C ASN A 270 -5.26 -23.16 -7.47
N SER A 271 -5.34 -21.93 -7.93
CA SER A 271 -6.29 -20.92 -7.46
C SER A 271 -6.77 -20.08 -8.63
N SER A 272 -7.87 -19.34 -8.44
CA SER A 272 -8.08 -18.15 -9.27
C SER A 272 -7.02 -17.11 -8.96
N SER A 273 -6.74 -16.31 -9.97
CA SER A 273 -6.05 -15.02 -9.93
C SER A 273 -6.71 -14.17 -11.01
N TYR A 274 -6.22 -12.96 -11.23
CA TYR A 274 -6.79 -12.06 -12.22
C TYR A 274 -5.68 -11.31 -12.93
N PHE A 275 -5.90 -10.93 -14.19
CA PHE A 275 -4.84 -10.31 -14.97
C PHE A 275 -4.44 -8.95 -14.37
N LEU A 276 -3.14 -8.78 -14.09
CA LEU A 276 -2.58 -7.66 -13.31
C LEU A 276 -3.09 -7.56 -11.86
N GLY A 277 -3.74 -8.61 -11.34
CA GLY A 277 -4.45 -8.64 -10.06
C GLY A 277 -5.87 -8.07 -10.11
N ASP A 278 -6.14 -7.17 -11.04
CA ASP A 278 -7.43 -6.53 -11.28
C ASP A 278 -8.45 -7.55 -11.82
N ALA A 279 -9.52 -7.86 -11.08
CA ALA A 279 -10.55 -8.76 -11.60
C ALA A 279 -11.64 -8.06 -12.41
N LYS A 280 -11.53 -6.75 -12.65
CA LYS A 280 -12.24 -6.14 -13.79
C LYS A 280 -11.73 -6.73 -15.10
N ASN A 281 -10.46 -7.17 -15.09
CA ASN A 281 -9.86 -7.97 -16.14
C ASN A 281 -10.14 -9.46 -15.96
N ASP A 282 -9.79 -10.23 -16.99
CA ASP A 282 -10.01 -11.66 -17.09
C ASP A 282 -9.52 -12.46 -15.86
N SER A 283 -10.39 -13.39 -15.44
CA SER A 283 -10.10 -14.42 -14.44
C SER A 283 -9.05 -15.39 -14.98
N LEU A 284 -7.85 -15.35 -14.38
CA LEU A 284 -6.75 -16.23 -14.72
C LEU A 284 -6.69 -17.43 -13.77
N GLN A 285 -6.32 -18.59 -14.32
CA GLN A 285 -6.03 -19.78 -13.54
C GLN A 285 -4.55 -19.77 -13.16
N ARG A 286 -4.28 -19.70 -11.85
CA ARG A 286 -2.95 -19.83 -11.28
C ARG A 286 -2.67 -21.28 -10.93
N VAL A 287 -1.64 -21.86 -11.52
CA VAL A 287 -1.19 -23.23 -11.20
C VAL A 287 0.17 -23.15 -10.50
N TYR A 288 0.24 -23.65 -9.27
CA TYR A 288 1.46 -23.67 -8.47
C TYR A 288 2.20 -25.00 -8.67
N GLY A 289 3.50 -24.93 -8.86
CA GLY A 289 4.38 -26.09 -8.97
C GLY A 289 5.62 -25.97 -8.08
N ILE A 290 6.26 -27.11 -7.85
CA ILE A 290 7.60 -27.16 -7.28
C ILE A 290 8.43 -28.21 -8.02
N SER A 291 9.75 -28.02 -8.03
CA SER A 291 10.67 -28.88 -8.74
C SER A 291 12.04 -28.91 -8.05
N PHE A 292 12.79 -29.97 -8.31
CA PHE A 292 14.12 -30.17 -7.71
C PHE A 292 15.09 -30.87 -8.69
N PRO A 293 16.41 -30.63 -8.53
CA PRO A 293 17.45 -31.36 -9.27
C PRO A 293 17.66 -32.79 -8.75
N ASP A 294 16.98 -33.18 -7.68
CA ASP A 294 16.96 -34.55 -7.13
C ASP A 294 15.54 -34.92 -6.66
N LYS A 295 15.18 -36.19 -6.80
CA LYS A 295 13.95 -36.76 -6.25
C LYS A 295 13.96 -36.84 -4.73
N LYS A 296 15.13 -36.98 -4.10
CA LYS A 296 15.23 -37.01 -2.63
C LYS A 296 14.69 -35.72 -2.00
N LEU A 297 15.11 -34.57 -2.52
CA LEU A 297 14.66 -33.23 -2.10
C LEU A 297 13.14 -33.06 -2.24
N MET A 298 12.54 -33.59 -3.32
CA MET A 298 11.08 -33.59 -3.49
C MET A 298 10.37 -34.38 -2.37
N THR A 299 10.87 -35.58 -2.04
CA THR A 299 10.31 -36.41 -0.96
C THR A 299 10.45 -35.73 0.40
N GLU A 300 11.60 -35.11 0.67
CA GLU A 300 11.85 -34.36 1.91
C GLU A 300 10.93 -33.13 2.04
N HIS A 301 10.75 -32.36 0.96
CA HIS A 301 9.85 -31.21 0.96
C HIS A 301 8.37 -31.62 1.11
N LEU A 302 7.90 -32.67 0.43
CA LEU A 302 6.53 -33.18 0.60
C LEU A 302 6.28 -33.72 2.01
N GLN A 303 7.28 -34.34 2.64
CA GLN A 303 7.20 -34.77 4.04
C GLN A 303 7.13 -33.57 4.99
N PHE A 304 7.95 -32.52 4.77
CA PHE A 304 7.87 -31.27 5.54
C PHE A 304 6.48 -30.60 5.43
N LEU A 305 5.92 -30.49 4.22
CA LEU A 305 4.57 -29.96 4.03
C LEU A 305 3.50 -30.81 4.73
N LYS A 306 3.66 -32.14 4.79
CA LYS A 306 2.76 -33.02 5.54
C LYS A 306 2.82 -32.72 7.04
N GLU A 307 4.02 -32.64 7.60
CA GLU A 307 4.24 -32.37 9.02
C GLU A 307 3.74 -30.97 9.43
N ALA A 308 3.93 -29.96 8.57
CA ALA A 308 3.38 -28.63 8.76
C ALA A 308 1.84 -28.62 8.74
N ALA A 309 1.22 -29.30 7.78
CA ALA A 309 -0.25 -29.40 7.69
C ALA A 309 -0.87 -30.18 8.87
N GLU A 310 -0.13 -31.11 9.47
CA GLU A 310 -0.53 -31.79 10.72
C GLU A 310 -0.34 -30.94 11.98
N ARG A 311 0.44 -29.86 11.92
CA ARG A 311 0.69 -28.94 13.04
C ARG A 311 -0.17 -27.66 13.02
N ASP A 312 -0.90 -27.39 11.94
CA ASP A 312 -1.72 -26.17 11.78
C ASP A 312 -2.72 -25.96 12.94
N HIS A 313 -2.56 -24.87 13.70
CA HIS A 313 -3.40 -24.56 14.86
C HIS A 313 -4.88 -24.42 14.53
N ARG A 314 -5.25 -24.12 13.27
CA ARG A 314 -6.65 -24.02 12.82
C ARG A 314 -7.28 -25.40 12.64
N LYS A 315 -6.47 -26.40 12.27
CA LYS A 315 -6.89 -27.81 12.21
C LYS A 315 -7.04 -28.34 13.64
N ILE A 316 -5.96 -28.25 14.43
CA ILE A 316 -5.93 -28.77 15.82
C ILE A 316 -6.96 -28.06 16.69
N GLY A 317 -7.10 -26.73 16.58
CA GLY A 317 -8.06 -25.95 17.34
C GLY A 317 -9.52 -26.32 17.08
N ARG A 318 -9.84 -26.84 15.89
CA ARG A 318 -11.15 -27.43 15.58
C ARG A 318 -11.26 -28.86 16.09
N GLU A 319 -10.22 -29.68 15.93
CA GLU A 319 -10.20 -31.09 16.35
C GLU A 319 -10.20 -31.26 17.88
N GLN A 320 -9.70 -30.28 18.63
CA GLN A 320 -9.69 -30.24 20.09
C GLN A 320 -10.69 -29.25 20.71
N GLU A 321 -11.57 -28.66 19.90
CA GLU A 321 -12.64 -27.76 20.37
C GLU A 321 -12.10 -26.59 21.21
N LEU A 322 -11.04 -25.93 20.73
CA LEU A 322 -10.36 -24.84 21.43
C LEU A 322 -10.99 -23.47 21.12
N PHE A 323 -11.28 -23.20 19.85
CA PHE A 323 -11.87 -21.94 19.41
C PHE A 323 -12.58 -22.09 18.06
N PHE A 324 -13.45 -21.15 17.74
CA PHE A 324 -13.95 -20.95 16.39
C PHE A 324 -14.01 -19.45 16.05
N PHE A 325 -14.31 -19.14 14.80
CA PHE A 325 -14.56 -17.77 14.33
C PHE A 325 -15.97 -17.69 13.76
N SER A 326 -16.63 -16.55 13.97
CA SER A 326 -17.97 -16.28 13.46
C SER A 326 -17.92 -15.05 12.55
N ASP A 327 -18.67 -15.08 11.46
CA ASP A 327 -18.83 -13.93 10.56
C ASP A 327 -19.50 -12.73 11.24
N MET A 328 -20.14 -12.93 12.40
CA MET A 328 -20.67 -11.86 13.26
C MET A 328 -19.56 -11.04 13.96
N SER A 329 -18.35 -11.59 14.09
CA SER A 329 -17.18 -10.87 14.58
C SER A 329 -15.90 -11.39 13.90
N PRO A 330 -15.69 -11.06 12.60
CA PRO A 330 -14.58 -11.62 11.82
C PRO A 330 -13.24 -11.30 12.47
N GLY A 331 -12.39 -12.31 12.68
CA GLY A 331 -11.09 -12.10 13.32
C GLY A 331 -11.13 -11.91 14.83
N SER A 332 -12.28 -12.09 15.49
CA SER A 332 -12.39 -12.25 16.94
C SER A 332 -12.60 -13.73 17.25
N ALA A 333 -11.70 -14.35 18.01
CA ALA A 333 -11.82 -15.75 18.38
C ALA A 333 -12.93 -15.95 19.42
N MET A 334 -13.88 -16.84 19.14
CA MET A 334 -14.81 -17.36 20.13
C MET A 334 -14.15 -18.56 20.80
N TRP A 335 -13.60 -18.31 21.99
CA TRP A 335 -12.94 -19.33 22.81
C TRP A 335 -13.95 -20.32 23.36
N LEU A 336 -13.77 -21.60 23.02
CA LEU A 336 -14.55 -22.72 23.54
C LEU A 336 -13.98 -23.14 24.90
N PRO A 337 -14.73 -23.92 25.74
CA PRO A 337 -14.31 -24.25 27.09
C PRO A 337 -12.87 -24.78 27.19
N HIS A 338 -12.44 -25.64 26.27
CA HIS A 338 -11.08 -26.18 26.26
C HIS A 338 -10.02 -25.11 25.92
N GLY A 339 -10.26 -24.23 24.94
CA GLY A 339 -9.33 -23.13 24.67
C GLY A 339 -9.25 -22.12 25.81
N THR A 340 -10.38 -21.84 26.46
CA THR A 340 -10.45 -20.97 27.65
C THR A 340 -9.64 -21.52 28.83
N ARG A 341 -9.58 -22.85 29.01
CA ARG A 341 -8.70 -23.50 30.01
C ARG A 341 -7.23 -23.14 29.75
N ILE A 342 -6.74 -23.34 28.51
CA ILE A 342 -5.36 -22.99 28.10
C ILE A 342 -5.09 -21.50 28.33
N TYR A 343 -5.98 -20.65 27.83
CA TYR A 343 -5.89 -19.19 27.92
C TYR A 343 -5.74 -18.71 29.37
N ASN A 344 -6.61 -19.18 30.28
CA ASN A 344 -6.57 -18.80 31.69
C ASN A 344 -5.31 -19.30 32.38
N THR A 345 -4.84 -20.51 32.07
CA THR A 345 -3.61 -21.08 32.63
C THR A 345 -2.35 -20.30 32.22
N LEU A 346 -2.28 -19.81 30.97
CA LEU A 346 -1.21 -18.92 30.52
C LEU A 346 -1.22 -17.60 31.29
N VAL A 347 -2.39 -16.96 31.40
CA VAL A 347 -2.57 -15.69 32.11
C VAL A 347 -2.24 -15.83 33.60
N GLU A 348 -2.75 -16.84 34.30
CA GLU A 348 -2.50 -17.01 35.75
C GLU A 348 -1.06 -17.42 36.06
N THR A 349 -0.43 -18.20 35.18
CA THR A 349 1.01 -18.48 35.27
C THR A 349 1.82 -17.19 35.27
N LEU A 350 1.47 -16.25 34.40
CA LEU A 350 2.18 -15.00 34.28
C LEU A 350 1.83 -14.01 35.42
N ARG A 351 0.56 -13.96 35.85
CA ARG A 351 0.16 -13.23 37.09
C ARG A 351 0.94 -13.69 38.32
N THR A 352 1.18 -14.99 38.44
CA THR A 352 1.99 -15.54 39.54
C THR A 352 3.42 -14.98 39.50
N GLU A 353 4.04 -14.93 38.33
CA GLU A 353 5.39 -14.39 38.15
C GLU A 353 5.44 -12.84 38.27
N TYR A 354 4.33 -12.15 37.97
CA TYR A 354 4.14 -10.70 38.19
C TYR A 354 4.08 -10.37 39.68
N ARG A 355 3.23 -11.06 40.46
CA ARG A 355 3.12 -10.87 41.92
C ARG A 355 4.47 -11.07 42.62
N LYS A 356 5.23 -12.12 42.25
CA LYS A 356 6.58 -12.40 42.77
C LYS A 356 7.60 -11.29 42.48
N ARG A 357 7.43 -10.53 41.40
CA ARG A 357 8.34 -9.44 40.97
C ARG A 357 7.80 -8.05 41.30
N GLY A 358 6.78 -7.95 42.15
CA GLY A 358 6.22 -6.68 42.61
C GLY A 358 5.55 -5.87 41.49
N TYR A 359 4.89 -6.55 40.54
CA TYR A 359 3.97 -5.89 39.61
C TYR A 359 2.57 -5.82 40.22
N GLU A 360 1.96 -4.64 40.16
CA GLU A 360 0.58 -4.39 40.55
C GLU A 360 -0.34 -4.58 39.33
N GLU A 361 -1.28 -5.53 39.40
CA GLU A 361 -2.28 -5.72 38.35
C GLU A 361 -3.39 -4.68 38.47
N VAL A 362 -3.65 -3.95 37.39
CA VAL A 362 -4.72 -2.93 37.29
C VAL A 362 -5.67 -3.28 36.16
N ILE A 363 -6.89 -2.77 36.24
CA ILE A 363 -7.89 -2.85 35.18
C ILE A 363 -8.17 -1.42 34.71
N THR A 364 -7.99 -1.18 33.41
CA THR A 364 -8.32 0.12 32.81
C THR A 364 -9.37 -0.03 31.70
N PRO A 365 -10.26 0.97 31.51
CA PRO A 365 -11.35 0.89 30.53
C PRO A 365 -10.95 0.40 29.13
N ASN A 366 -11.87 -0.31 28.47
CA ASN A 366 -11.72 -0.75 27.08
C ASN A 366 -12.14 0.32 26.04
N MET A 367 -12.69 1.45 26.50
CA MET A 367 -13.27 2.51 25.68
C MET A 367 -12.95 3.87 26.32
N TYR A 368 -12.44 4.81 25.54
CA TYR A 368 -12.11 6.16 26.01
C TYR A 368 -12.49 7.22 24.98
N ALA A 369 -12.81 8.43 25.45
CA ALA A 369 -12.96 9.60 24.61
C ALA A 369 -11.64 9.89 23.85
N THR A 370 -11.75 10.36 22.60
CA THR A 370 -10.59 10.58 21.71
C THR A 370 -9.49 11.45 22.31
N LYS A 371 -9.84 12.39 23.19
CA LYS A 371 -8.91 13.25 23.94
C LYS A 371 -7.75 12.49 24.58
N LEU A 372 -7.96 11.27 25.11
CA LEU A 372 -6.87 10.46 25.67
C LEU A 372 -5.86 10.05 24.60
N TRP A 373 -6.36 9.60 23.46
CA TRP A 373 -5.57 9.18 22.31
C TRP A 373 -4.86 10.37 21.66
N GLU A 374 -5.47 11.57 21.70
CA GLU A 374 -4.87 12.82 21.21
C GLU A 374 -3.72 13.30 22.11
N THR A 375 -3.91 13.34 23.44
CA THR A 375 -2.86 13.70 24.42
C THR A 375 -1.65 12.78 24.27
N SER A 376 -1.91 11.46 24.24
CA SER A 376 -0.86 10.46 24.08
C SER A 376 -0.21 10.45 22.69
N GLY A 377 -0.78 11.15 21.69
CA GLY A 377 -0.25 11.21 20.32
C GLY A 377 -0.64 10.03 19.44
N HIS A 378 -1.48 9.13 19.95
CA HIS A 378 -1.90 7.92 19.26
C HIS A 378 -3.00 8.17 18.24
N TRP A 379 -3.92 9.11 18.49
CA TRP A 379 -5.00 9.44 17.56
C TRP A 379 -4.45 9.88 16.19
N GLN A 380 -3.46 10.77 16.21
CA GLN A 380 -2.83 11.35 15.03
C GLN A 380 -2.01 10.33 14.23
N ASN A 381 -1.56 9.24 14.87
CA ASN A 381 -0.72 8.22 14.24
C ASN A 381 -1.48 6.93 13.89
N TYR A 382 -2.56 6.60 14.59
CA TYR A 382 -3.14 5.25 14.59
C TYR A 382 -4.65 5.15 14.33
N LYS A 383 -5.41 6.26 14.29
CA LYS A 383 -6.88 6.27 14.14
C LYS A 383 -7.46 5.23 13.16
N GLU A 384 -6.80 4.99 12.03
CA GLU A 384 -7.27 4.10 10.95
C GLU A 384 -7.25 2.61 11.33
N ASN A 385 -6.33 2.23 12.23
CA ASN A 385 -6.22 0.90 12.79
C ASN A 385 -6.98 0.77 14.12
N MET A 386 -7.63 1.84 14.61
CA MET A 386 -8.49 1.81 15.79
C MET A 386 -9.94 1.53 15.38
N PHE A 387 -10.74 1.00 16.31
CA PHE A 387 -12.19 1.08 16.20
C PHE A 387 -12.67 2.32 16.93
N SER A 388 -13.37 3.21 16.23
CA SER A 388 -13.98 4.41 16.78
C SER A 388 -15.46 4.47 16.46
N PHE A 389 -16.25 5.05 17.37
CA PHE A 389 -17.69 5.23 17.25
C PHE A 389 -18.16 6.44 18.06
N GLU A 390 -19.36 6.94 17.75
CA GLU A 390 -19.93 8.08 18.45
C GLU A 390 -20.75 7.63 19.67
N VAL A 391 -20.60 8.36 20.78
CA VAL A 391 -21.39 8.24 22.00
C VAL A 391 -21.77 9.66 22.42
N GLU A 392 -23.07 9.97 22.49
CA GLU A 392 -23.58 11.28 22.91
C GLU A 392 -23.00 12.50 22.16
N LYS A 393 -22.62 12.31 20.88
CA LYS A 393 -21.94 13.27 19.98
C LYS A 393 -20.44 13.49 20.25
N GLU A 394 -19.85 12.72 21.16
CA GLU A 394 -18.40 12.61 21.31
C GLU A 394 -17.87 11.34 20.63
N THR A 395 -16.68 11.41 20.04
CA THR A 395 -16.03 10.22 19.47
C THR A 395 -15.30 9.47 20.57
N PHE A 396 -15.59 8.18 20.71
CA PHE A 396 -14.86 7.25 21.54
C PHE A 396 -14.05 6.28 20.67
N GLY A 397 -12.92 5.83 21.19
CA GLY A 397 -12.11 4.76 20.60
C GLY A 397 -12.05 3.56 21.53
N LEU A 398 -12.16 2.35 20.98
CA LEU A 398 -11.73 1.16 21.70
C LEU A 398 -10.23 1.23 21.97
N LYS A 399 -9.82 0.69 23.12
CA LYS A 399 -8.42 0.47 23.51
C LYS A 399 -7.69 -0.22 22.35
N PRO A 400 -6.77 0.47 21.67
CA PRO A 400 -6.10 -0.07 20.51
C PRO A 400 -4.92 -0.93 20.94
N MET A 401 -4.10 -1.34 19.96
CA MET A 401 -2.76 -1.88 20.17
C MET A 401 -2.06 -1.89 18.82
N ASN A 402 -0.75 -1.66 18.75
CA ASN A 402 0.05 -2.11 17.61
C ASN A 402 1.18 -3.02 18.10
N CYS A 403 1.35 -4.16 17.42
CA CYS A 403 2.44 -5.11 17.64
C CYS A 403 2.69 -5.68 16.27
N LEU A 404 3.83 -5.30 15.72
CA LEU A 404 4.40 -5.86 14.52
C LEU A 404 5.88 -6.09 14.76
N SER A 405 6.17 -7.32 15.15
CA SER A 405 7.13 -8.09 14.39
C SER A 405 6.91 -7.85 12.89
N GLU A 406 7.92 -7.28 12.22
CA GLU A 406 8.24 -7.37 10.78
C GLU A 406 7.07 -7.23 9.77
N ASP A 407 7.16 -6.24 8.88
CA ASP A 407 6.77 -6.34 7.45
C ASP A 407 6.95 -4.97 6.74
N MET A 408 8.20 -4.47 6.68
CA MET A 408 8.61 -3.49 5.67
C MET A 408 9.45 -4.22 4.62
N ARG A 409 8.75 -4.86 3.67
CA ARG A 409 9.38 -5.52 2.53
C ARG A 409 9.21 -4.66 1.27
N ILE A 410 10.31 -4.34 0.61
CA ILE A 410 10.39 -3.67 -0.68
C ILE A 410 10.34 -4.73 -1.77
N GLN A 411 9.50 -4.54 -2.79
CA GLN A 411 9.55 -5.41 -3.96
C GLN A 411 10.78 -5.07 -4.82
N THR A 412 11.57 -6.10 -5.09
CA THR A 412 12.78 -6.08 -5.92
C THR A 412 12.66 -7.14 -7.01
N ASP A 413 13.61 -7.17 -7.95
CA ASP A 413 13.71 -8.24 -8.96
C ASP A 413 13.95 -9.63 -8.36
N ARG A 414 14.25 -9.71 -7.06
CA ARG A 414 14.40 -10.94 -6.27
C ARG A 414 13.19 -11.25 -5.37
N GLY A 415 12.10 -10.49 -5.49
CA GLY A 415 10.92 -10.60 -4.62
C GLY A 415 10.91 -9.56 -3.50
N PHE A 416 10.14 -9.83 -2.45
CA PHE A 416 9.91 -8.91 -1.33
C PHE A 416 11.00 -9.04 -0.26
N LEU A 417 12.06 -8.23 -0.39
CA LEU A 417 13.17 -8.16 0.57
C LEU A 417 12.89 -7.12 1.66
N SER A 418 13.31 -7.39 2.90
CA SER A 418 13.23 -6.42 4.00
C SER A 418 14.02 -5.15 3.69
N LEU A 419 13.71 -4.04 4.36
CA LEU A 419 14.45 -2.79 4.19
C LEU A 419 15.96 -2.98 4.46
N ASP A 420 16.34 -3.87 5.36
CA ASP A 420 17.73 -4.14 5.74
C ASP A 420 18.43 -5.11 4.75
N GLU A 421 17.72 -6.12 4.25
CA GLU A 421 18.18 -6.94 3.11
C GLU A 421 18.42 -6.07 1.87
N VAL A 422 17.60 -5.05 1.66
CA VAL A 422 17.82 -4.02 0.62
C VAL A 422 19.04 -3.15 0.95
N LYS A 423 19.21 -2.65 2.19
CA LYS A 423 20.40 -1.84 2.58
C LYS A 423 21.71 -2.59 2.36
N GLU A 424 21.75 -3.91 2.60
CA GLU A 424 22.96 -4.72 2.39
C GLU A 424 23.22 -5.05 0.92
N GLN A 425 22.17 -5.17 0.09
CA GLN A 425 22.25 -5.71 -1.27
C GLN A 425 21.87 -4.73 -2.39
N TRP A 426 21.58 -3.44 -2.10
CA TRP A 426 21.01 -2.46 -3.04
C TRP A 426 21.76 -2.28 -4.37
N LYS A 427 23.06 -2.61 -4.41
CA LYS A 427 23.88 -2.52 -5.62
C LYS A 427 23.63 -3.67 -6.60
N ASP A 428 23.16 -4.82 -6.10
CA ASP A 428 23.05 -6.10 -6.84
C ASP A 428 21.60 -6.55 -7.06
N ILE A 429 20.66 -5.83 -6.47
CA ILE A 429 19.20 -5.95 -6.66
C ILE A 429 18.68 -4.75 -7.47
N LYS A 430 17.55 -4.94 -8.15
CA LYS A 430 16.82 -3.87 -8.83
C LYS A 430 15.50 -3.64 -8.11
N ILE A 431 15.16 -2.39 -7.84
CA ILE A 431 13.95 -2.03 -7.10
C ILE A 431 12.79 -1.91 -8.10
N ALA A 432 11.61 -2.36 -7.70
CA ALA A 432 10.38 -2.29 -8.49
C ALA A 432 9.95 -0.84 -8.73
N ASN A 433 10.39 -0.24 -9.83
CA ASN A 433 9.94 1.09 -10.26
C ASN A 433 8.67 0.97 -11.13
N TYR A 434 7.85 2.01 -11.20
CA TYR A 434 6.72 2.08 -12.12
C TYR A 434 7.12 2.91 -13.32
N ASP A 435 7.20 2.28 -14.48
CA ASP A 435 7.49 2.97 -15.72
C ASP A 435 6.18 3.51 -16.29
N HIS A 436 6.07 4.85 -16.35
CA HIS A 436 4.81 5.57 -16.57
C HIS A 436 4.31 5.51 -18.02
N GLU A 437 5.22 5.38 -19.00
CA GLU A 437 4.86 5.22 -20.41
C GLU A 437 4.29 3.81 -20.65
N THR A 438 4.95 2.83 -20.04
CA THR A 438 4.64 1.40 -20.18
C THR A 438 3.56 0.92 -19.22
N LYS A 439 3.18 1.72 -18.22
CA LYS A 439 2.19 1.36 -17.16
C LYS A 439 2.49 0.06 -16.40
N GLN A 440 3.76 -0.35 -16.35
CA GLN A 440 4.15 -1.61 -15.76
C GLN A 440 5.34 -1.50 -14.82
N ILE A 441 5.44 -2.48 -13.92
CA ILE A 441 6.53 -2.56 -12.97
C ILE A 441 7.79 -3.03 -13.68
N LYS A 442 8.79 -2.15 -13.68
CA LYS A 442 10.09 -2.28 -14.31
C LYS A 442 11.14 -2.19 -13.22
N TYR A 443 11.96 -3.22 -13.12
CA TYR A 443 12.96 -3.29 -12.06
C TYR A 443 14.21 -2.54 -12.50
N GLU A 444 14.56 -1.49 -11.78
CA GLU A 444 15.68 -0.59 -12.11
C GLU A 444 16.74 -0.60 -11.00
N LYS A 445 18.02 -0.44 -11.37
CA LYS A 445 19.10 -0.34 -10.37
C LYS A 445 19.05 1.05 -9.73
N ALA A 446 19.09 1.11 -8.40
CA ALA A 446 19.27 2.37 -7.69
C ALA A 446 20.65 2.95 -8.03
N LEU A 447 20.68 4.17 -8.60
CA LEU A 447 21.93 4.85 -8.98
C LEU A 447 22.73 5.33 -7.76
N ASN A 448 22.06 5.61 -6.65
CA ASN A 448 22.68 5.89 -5.37
C ASN A 448 21.67 5.62 -4.23
N PHE A 449 22.16 5.26 -3.05
CA PHE A 449 21.34 5.10 -1.84
C PHE A 449 21.88 6.02 -0.74
N LEU A 450 21.14 7.09 -0.42
CA LEU A 450 21.52 8.10 0.56
C LEU A 450 20.53 8.06 1.73
N VAL A 451 21.02 7.62 2.89
CA VAL A 451 20.35 7.74 4.20
C VAL A 451 20.70 9.10 4.80
N LYS A 452 19.77 9.74 5.51
CA LYS A 452 19.82 11.20 5.71
C LYS A 452 20.54 11.66 6.99
N ASP A 453 21.21 12.80 6.89
CA ASP A 453 21.72 13.63 7.99
C ASP A 453 20.69 14.68 8.48
N GLU A 454 20.91 15.23 9.68
CA GLU A 454 19.89 15.68 10.65
C GLU A 454 19.12 16.98 10.32
N MET A 455 19.39 17.70 9.22
CA MET A 455 18.76 19.01 8.98
C MET A 455 17.73 19.04 7.83
N ASN A 456 16.50 19.48 8.12
CA ASN A 456 15.39 19.66 7.15
C ASN A 456 15.79 20.70 6.07
N HIS A 457 15.92 20.34 4.79
CA HIS A 457 14.89 20.24 3.73
C HIS A 457 15.67 19.96 2.42
N LYS A 458 15.19 19.38 1.31
CA LYS A 458 14.05 18.53 0.94
C LYS A 458 14.44 17.90 -0.42
N MET A 459 13.52 17.15 -1.06
CA MET A 459 13.61 16.59 -2.41
C MET A 459 14.42 15.29 -2.52
N VAL A 460 13.83 14.34 -3.24
CA VAL A 460 14.57 13.80 -4.38
C VAL A 460 14.10 14.63 -5.58
N GLU A 461 15.04 15.07 -6.41
CA GLU A 461 14.84 16.13 -7.40
C GLU A 461 14.42 15.57 -8.75
N PHE A 462 13.33 16.10 -9.31
CA PHE A 462 12.92 15.91 -10.71
C PHE A 462 12.54 17.27 -11.31
N CYS A 463 13.56 18.07 -11.66
CA CYS A 463 13.76 18.65 -12.99
C CYS A 463 14.83 19.74 -12.96
N ASP A 464 15.60 19.80 -14.02
CA ASP A 464 16.54 20.88 -14.32
C ASP A 464 15.79 22.20 -14.57
N TYR A 465 16.08 23.28 -13.83
CA TYR A 465 16.26 24.65 -14.37
C TYR A 465 16.64 25.69 -13.28
N ASP A 466 17.77 26.38 -13.49
CA ASP A 466 18.20 27.52 -12.68
C ASP A 466 17.67 28.86 -13.23
N ILE A 467 17.48 29.85 -12.34
CA ILE A 467 17.13 31.24 -12.66
C ILE A 467 18.33 32.15 -12.34
N THR A 468 19.43 32.00 -13.10
CA THR A 468 20.46 33.04 -13.22
C THR A 468 20.03 34.14 -14.20
N ALA A 469 18.88 34.78 -13.93
CA ALA A 469 18.45 36.00 -14.62
C ALA A 469 17.68 36.92 -13.65
N GLY A 470 18.26 38.08 -13.33
CA GLY A 470 17.83 38.89 -12.18
C GLY A 470 16.81 40.01 -12.44
N ARG A 471 16.30 40.54 -11.32
CA ARG A 471 15.61 41.84 -11.12
C ARG A 471 14.19 42.05 -11.70
N GLY A 472 13.19 41.66 -10.89
CA GLY A 472 12.11 42.60 -10.50
C GLY A 472 10.65 42.21 -10.79
N LYS A 473 9.92 41.72 -9.76
CA LYS A 473 8.45 41.84 -9.62
C LYS A 473 7.92 41.32 -8.28
N ALA A 474 6.76 41.84 -7.90
CA ALA A 474 5.93 41.40 -6.78
C ALA A 474 4.46 41.34 -7.25
N GLY A 475 3.52 40.68 -6.57
CA GLY A 475 3.64 39.90 -5.34
C GLY A 475 2.28 39.92 -4.64
N GLY A 476 1.43 38.91 -4.87
CA GLY A 476 0.02 38.96 -4.49
C GLY A 476 -0.50 37.60 -4.02
N ARG A 477 -1.18 37.62 -2.85
CA ARG A 477 -1.80 36.48 -2.14
C ARG A 477 -2.41 35.47 -3.11
N ASP A 478 -2.16 34.20 -2.89
CA ASP A 478 -2.77 33.11 -3.65
C ASP A 478 -3.67 32.27 -2.75
N ILE A 479 -4.78 31.82 -3.33
CA ILE A 479 -5.56 30.71 -2.80
C ILE A 479 -4.89 29.48 -3.40
N SER A 480 -4.47 28.55 -2.57
CA SER A 480 -4.08 27.23 -3.06
C SER A 480 -5.35 26.49 -3.45
N LEU A 481 -5.42 25.92 -4.65
CA LEU A 481 -6.27 24.74 -4.82
C LEU A 481 -5.45 23.47 -4.87
N LEU A 482 -6.12 22.43 -4.41
CA LEU A 482 -5.79 21.03 -4.45
C LEU A 482 -6.89 20.46 -5.35
N VAL A 483 -6.67 20.50 -6.66
CA VAL A 483 -7.57 19.85 -7.62
C VAL A 483 -7.11 18.42 -7.73
N THR A 484 -7.99 17.46 -7.47
CA THR A 484 -7.70 16.02 -7.52
C THR A 484 -7.84 15.54 -8.99
N GLU A 485 -7.10 14.54 -9.50
CA GLU A 485 -7.06 14.06 -10.91
C GLU A 485 -8.46 13.59 -11.39
N ASP A 486 -9.45 13.30 -10.53
CA ASP A 486 -10.90 13.17 -10.88
C ASP A 486 -11.53 14.53 -11.26
N HIS A 487 -10.74 15.61 -11.26
CA HIS A 487 -11.10 17.01 -11.48
C HIS A 487 -11.95 17.67 -10.37
N ASP A 488 -11.84 17.17 -9.14
CA ASP A 488 -12.51 17.72 -7.97
C ASP A 488 -11.70 18.83 -7.29
N MET A 489 -12.29 20.02 -7.11
CA MET A 489 -11.55 21.24 -6.75
C MET A 489 -11.59 21.59 -5.26
N PHE A 490 -10.48 21.47 -4.50
CA PHE A 490 -10.39 21.79 -3.05
C PHE A 490 -9.58 23.06 -2.69
N VAL A 491 -9.94 23.88 -1.67
CA VAL A 491 -9.45 25.31 -1.48
C VAL A 491 -8.73 25.67 -0.14
N GLN A 492 -7.52 26.29 -0.16
CA GLN A 492 -6.68 26.82 0.98
C GLN A 492 -5.96 28.19 0.64
N LYS A 493 -5.05 28.79 1.44
CA LYS A 493 -4.49 30.18 1.26
C LYS A 493 -2.98 30.37 1.66
N GLY A 494 -2.19 31.19 0.94
CA GLY A 494 -0.77 31.52 1.27
C GLY A 494 -0.03 32.63 0.46
N ARG A 495 1.28 32.89 0.75
CA ARG A 495 2.18 33.90 0.09
C ARG A 495 3.63 33.40 -0.13
N LYS A 496 4.45 34.02 -1.01
CA LYS A 496 5.86 33.59 -1.30
C LYS A 496 6.89 34.75 -1.25
N VAL A 497 8.14 34.50 -0.78
CA VAL A 497 9.20 35.52 -0.61
C VAL A 497 10.61 34.98 -0.97
N LYS A 498 11.20 35.52 -2.06
CA LYS A 498 12.57 35.35 -2.61
C LYS A 498 13.21 33.94 -2.71
N TYR A 499 13.19 33.13 -1.65
CA TYR A 499 13.68 31.74 -1.65
C TYR A 499 12.74 30.75 -0.92
N HIS A 500 11.65 31.22 -0.29
CA HIS A 500 10.73 30.38 0.51
C HIS A 500 9.24 30.77 0.32
N THR A 501 8.32 29.80 0.48
CA THR A 501 6.86 30.04 0.56
C THR A 501 6.42 30.10 2.02
N ILE A 502 5.55 31.05 2.36
CA ILE A 502 4.98 31.26 3.70
C ILE A 502 3.45 31.13 3.59
N TYR A 503 2.90 30.03 4.09
CA TYR A 503 1.45 29.83 4.14
C TYR A 503 0.82 30.75 5.19
N ASP A 504 -0.48 31.07 5.06
CA ASP A 504 -1.12 31.91 6.07
C ASP A 504 -1.20 31.12 7.38
N THR A 505 -0.69 31.73 8.44
CA THR A 505 -0.61 31.12 9.77
C THR A 505 -1.29 31.95 10.82
N ASN A 506 -1.74 31.29 11.89
CA ASN A 506 -2.28 31.89 13.09
C ASN A 506 -1.19 32.72 13.83
N SER A 507 -1.55 33.45 14.89
CA SER A 507 -0.63 34.30 15.69
C SER A 507 0.66 33.58 16.12
N ASP A 508 0.55 32.29 16.40
CA ASP A 508 1.62 31.44 16.92
C ASP A 508 2.33 30.60 15.84
N LYS A 509 2.00 30.85 14.54
CA LYS A 509 2.61 30.30 13.32
C LYS A 509 2.13 28.90 12.84
N GLU A 510 0.92 28.46 13.16
CA GLU A 510 0.28 27.24 12.58
C GLU A 510 -0.61 27.49 11.33
N VAL A 511 -0.68 26.54 10.38
CA VAL A 511 -1.31 26.64 9.03
C VAL A 511 -2.74 26.04 8.96
N VAL A 512 -3.62 26.59 8.10
CA VAL A 512 -5.07 26.26 7.97
C VAL A 512 -5.41 25.27 6.80
N PRO A 513 -6.47 24.40 6.81
CA PRO A 513 -6.76 23.32 5.81
C PRO A 513 -7.62 23.64 4.53
N PHE A 514 -7.98 22.62 3.70
CA PHE A 514 -8.63 22.66 2.34
C PHE A 514 -10.15 22.23 2.23
N GLN A 515 -10.90 22.53 1.13
CA GLN A 515 -12.37 22.16 0.88
C GLN A 515 -12.89 22.06 -0.61
N LYS A 516 -13.69 21.03 -1.02
CA LYS A 516 -14.11 20.55 -2.40
C LYS A 516 -15.41 21.13 -3.09
N ILE A 517 -15.46 21.50 -4.40
CA ILE A 517 -16.68 22.01 -5.15
C ILE A 517 -16.67 21.82 -6.73
N PRO A 518 -17.79 21.53 -7.46
CA PRO A 518 -17.85 21.41 -8.95
C PRO A 518 -18.07 22.71 -9.79
N ALA A 519 -17.63 22.71 -11.06
CA ALA A 519 -17.59 23.90 -11.95
C ALA A 519 -18.94 24.60 -12.25
N ARG A 520 -19.91 23.98 -12.96
CA ARG A 520 -21.20 24.67 -13.24
C ARG A 520 -21.96 24.96 -11.93
N ASP A 521 -21.84 24.09 -10.94
CA ASP A 521 -22.48 24.23 -9.63
C ASP A 521 -21.89 25.42 -8.83
N LEU A 522 -20.65 25.84 -9.09
CA LEU A 522 -20.09 27.10 -8.56
C LEU A 522 -20.82 28.34 -9.12
N LEU A 523 -21.58 28.26 -10.23
CA LEU A 523 -22.50 29.34 -10.66
C LEU A 523 -23.80 29.31 -9.86
N GLU A 524 -24.42 28.13 -9.73
CA GLU A 524 -25.72 27.97 -9.06
C GLU A 524 -25.62 28.15 -7.53
N LYS A 525 -24.46 27.88 -6.92
CA LYS A 525 -24.19 28.02 -5.48
C LYS A 525 -23.51 29.34 -5.06
N GLY A 526 -23.08 30.18 -6.01
CA GLY A 526 -22.59 31.54 -5.72
C GLY A 526 -21.24 31.66 -4.98
N LEU A 527 -20.34 30.69 -5.10
CA LEU A 527 -19.06 30.64 -4.37
C LEU A 527 -17.88 31.10 -5.27
N GLY A 528 -17.11 32.11 -4.83
CA GLY A 528 -15.99 32.69 -5.59
C GLY A 528 -14.61 32.13 -5.20
N VAL A 529 -13.86 31.59 -6.17
CA VAL A 529 -12.65 30.76 -5.95
C VAL A 529 -11.51 31.11 -6.93
N ARG A 530 -10.24 31.11 -6.48
CA ARG A 530 -9.00 31.31 -7.29
C ARG A 530 -8.20 30.00 -7.35
N PHE A 531 -7.78 29.53 -8.53
CA PHE A 531 -7.27 28.16 -8.72
C PHE A 531 -5.74 28.01 -8.82
N LEU A 532 -5.21 26.94 -8.20
CA LEU A 532 -3.97 26.26 -8.57
C LEU A 532 -4.32 24.86 -9.11
N ALA A 533 -3.82 24.55 -10.31
CA ALA A 533 -3.67 23.27 -11.01
C ALA A 533 -3.88 23.50 -12.52
N ALA A 534 -3.22 22.72 -13.36
CA ALA A 534 -3.37 22.79 -14.81
C ALA A 534 -4.44 21.77 -15.27
N ALA A 535 -5.10 22.06 -16.40
CA ALA A 535 -5.94 21.09 -17.09
C ALA A 535 -5.12 20.45 -18.23
N GLU A 536 -4.80 19.16 -18.09
CA GLU A 536 -4.22 18.37 -19.18
C GLU A 536 -5.36 17.70 -19.96
N ASN A 537 -5.88 18.48 -20.91
CA ASN A 537 -7.05 18.23 -21.77
C ASN A 537 -8.40 18.55 -21.09
N GLY A 538 -9.11 19.49 -21.70
CA GLY A 538 -10.45 19.89 -21.25
C GLY A 538 -11.51 18.85 -21.59
N ILE A 539 -12.75 19.17 -21.25
CA ILE A 539 -13.94 18.36 -21.57
C ILE A 539 -13.88 17.90 -23.03
N ASP A 540 -13.86 16.58 -23.25
CA ASP A 540 -14.20 16.08 -24.58
C ASP A 540 -15.70 16.27 -24.79
N VAL A 541 -16.04 17.32 -25.52
CA VAL A 541 -17.42 17.65 -25.86
C VAL A 541 -17.93 16.83 -27.05
N SER A 542 -17.15 15.89 -27.60
CA SER A 542 -17.53 15.05 -28.75
C SER A 542 -18.85 14.30 -28.58
N ALA A 543 -19.24 13.99 -27.33
CA ALA A 543 -20.51 13.34 -26.99
C ALA A 543 -21.74 14.29 -27.05
N ALA A 544 -21.56 15.59 -27.28
CA ALA A 544 -22.65 16.55 -27.48
C ALA A 544 -22.50 17.25 -28.85
N PRO A 545 -23.55 17.31 -29.68
CA PRO A 545 -23.44 17.88 -31.02
C PRO A 545 -23.07 19.36 -30.97
N ALA A 546 -22.02 19.74 -31.71
CA ALA A 546 -21.60 21.13 -31.89
C ALA A 546 -22.80 21.98 -32.37
N ALA A 547 -23.12 23.02 -31.59
CA ALA A 547 -24.48 23.54 -31.49
C ALA A 547 -24.78 24.70 -32.49
N PRO A 548 -26.06 25.04 -32.75
CA PRO A 548 -26.56 25.51 -34.05
C PRO A 548 -26.19 26.94 -34.52
N TYR A 549 -25.25 27.65 -33.87
CA TYR A 549 -24.96 29.05 -34.21
C TYR A 549 -24.28 29.23 -35.58
N LYS A 550 -23.31 28.37 -35.95
CA LYS A 550 -22.62 28.44 -37.25
C LYS A 550 -23.62 28.36 -38.41
N THR A 551 -24.54 27.39 -38.34
CA THR A 551 -25.62 27.18 -39.32
C THR A 551 -26.62 28.34 -39.35
N ALA A 552 -27.02 28.87 -38.19
CA ALA A 552 -27.99 29.97 -38.10
C ALA A 552 -27.45 31.29 -38.69
N LEU A 553 -26.16 31.56 -38.50
CA LEU A 553 -25.50 32.77 -39.03
C LEU A 553 -24.99 32.59 -40.46
N GLY A 554 -24.80 31.34 -40.92
CA GLY A 554 -24.31 31.02 -42.26
C GLY A 554 -22.84 31.37 -42.47
N ILE A 555 -22.04 31.36 -41.40
CA ILE A 555 -20.59 31.63 -41.44
C ILE A 555 -19.84 30.36 -41.89
N THR A 556 -18.79 30.54 -42.70
CA THR A 556 -17.91 29.43 -43.09
C THR A 556 -16.98 29.06 -41.94
N GLU A 557 -16.36 27.88 -41.99
CA GLU A 557 -15.39 27.47 -40.96
C GLU A 557 -14.17 28.41 -40.90
N SER A 558 -13.78 29.00 -42.03
CA SER A 558 -12.75 30.05 -42.09
C SER A 558 -13.17 31.37 -41.43
N GLN A 559 -14.46 31.66 -41.31
CA GLN A 559 -15.02 32.85 -40.65
C GLN A 559 -15.40 32.58 -39.18
N ASN A 560 -15.31 31.33 -38.72
CA ASN A 560 -15.75 30.93 -37.40
C ASN A 560 -14.94 31.59 -36.27
N LEU A 561 -13.60 31.63 -36.40
CA LEU A 561 -12.76 32.27 -35.39
C LEU A 561 -12.95 33.80 -35.39
N ASP A 562 -13.10 34.45 -36.55
CA ASP A 562 -13.45 35.88 -36.65
C ASP A 562 -14.81 36.17 -35.95
N PHE A 563 -15.81 35.28 -36.07
CA PHE A 563 -17.08 35.39 -35.34
C PHE A 563 -16.89 35.32 -33.82
N LEU A 564 -16.09 34.35 -33.35
CA LEU A 564 -15.88 34.11 -31.92
C LEU A 564 -15.08 35.23 -31.27
N GLU A 565 -14.07 35.80 -31.96
CA GLU A 565 -13.40 37.04 -31.52
C GLU A 565 -14.39 38.22 -31.46
N LEU A 566 -15.23 38.39 -32.48
CA LEU A 566 -16.23 39.47 -32.50
C LEU A 566 -17.28 39.32 -31.38
N TYR A 567 -17.74 38.10 -31.11
CA TYR A 567 -18.64 37.78 -30.00
C TYR A 567 -17.98 38.05 -28.65
N GLY A 568 -16.71 37.70 -28.49
CA GLY A 568 -15.90 38.05 -27.32
C GLY A 568 -15.77 39.57 -27.13
N PHE A 569 -15.45 40.32 -28.19
CA PHE A 569 -15.36 41.78 -28.16
C PHE A 569 -16.70 42.41 -27.76
N TRP A 570 -17.79 41.88 -28.31
CA TRP A 570 -19.13 42.30 -27.92
C TRP A 570 -19.41 42.07 -26.42
N LEU A 571 -19.06 40.90 -25.86
CA LEU A 571 -19.15 40.66 -24.41
C LEU A 571 -18.28 41.61 -23.58
N GLY A 572 -17.08 41.98 -24.05
CA GLY A 572 -16.11 42.77 -23.29
C GLY A 572 -16.53 44.22 -23.04
N ASP A 573 -17.00 44.97 -24.05
CA ASP A 573 -17.55 46.34 -23.89
C ASP A 573 -18.64 46.74 -24.92
N GLY A 574 -19.03 45.83 -25.82
CA GLY A 574 -20.15 46.08 -26.74
C GLY A 574 -21.49 46.16 -26.01
N SER A 575 -22.27 47.23 -26.24
CA SER A 575 -23.63 47.32 -25.71
C SER A 575 -24.66 46.89 -26.75
N MET A 576 -25.38 45.79 -26.52
CA MET A 576 -26.77 45.75 -26.99
C MET A 576 -27.54 46.81 -26.20
N GLY A 577 -27.94 47.89 -26.88
CA GLY A 577 -28.70 48.97 -26.26
C GLY A 577 -30.06 48.48 -25.77
N GLN A 578 -30.48 48.90 -24.56
CA GLN A 578 -31.72 48.41 -23.93
C GLN A 578 -33.02 48.69 -24.71
N ASN A 579 -32.98 49.54 -25.74
CA ASN A 579 -34.16 49.93 -26.53
C ASN A 579 -34.06 49.41 -27.97
N MET A 580 -34.28 48.11 -28.18
CA MET A 580 -34.49 47.52 -29.52
C MET A 580 -35.84 47.92 -30.18
N THR A 581 -36.61 48.81 -29.56
CA THR A 581 -37.90 49.31 -30.08
C THR A 581 -37.78 50.57 -30.96
N SER A 582 -36.58 51.13 -31.15
CA SER A 582 -36.33 52.16 -32.18
C SER A 582 -34.89 52.13 -32.73
N GLY A 583 -34.61 51.10 -33.55
CA GLY A 583 -33.36 50.97 -34.30
C GLY A 583 -32.93 49.51 -34.35
N ASN A 584 -33.22 48.83 -35.45
CA ASN A 584 -33.07 47.38 -35.58
C ASN A 584 -31.60 46.89 -35.61
N ASP A 585 -30.58 47.72 -35.37
CA ASP A 585 -29.17 47.42 -35.67
C ASP A 585 -28.35 47.01 -34.44
N ILE A 586 -27.38 46.11 -34.64
CA ILE A 586 -26.41 45.73 -33.59
C ILE A 586 -25.32 46.81 -33.56
N ILE A 587 -25.11 47.44 -32.41
CA ILE A 587 -24.22 48.60 -32.29
C ILE A 587 -22.93 48.22 -31.54
N PHE A 588 -21.79 48.50 -32.18
CA PHE A 588 -20.46 48.46 -31.58
C PHE A 588 -19.96 49.90 -31.48
N ALA A 589 -19.57 50.35 -30.29
CA ALA A 589 -19.06 51.70 -30.08
C ALA A 589 -17.58 51.62 -29.70
N ALA A 590 -16.73 52.38 -30.39
CA ALA A 590 -15.29 52.42 -30.17
C ALA A 590 -14.81 53.86 -30.03
N ARG A 591 -13.92 54.10 -29.07
CA ARG A 591 -13.29 55.42 -28.83
C ARG A 591 -11.84 55.50 -29.30
N LYS A 592 -11.22 54.36 -29.61
CA LYS A 592 -9.83 54.26 -30.06
C LYS A 592 -9.77 53.95 -31.54
N GLU A 593 -8.93 54.68 -32.24
CA GLU A 593 -8.68 54.51 -33.68
C GLU A 593 -8.22 53.09 -34.05
N SER A 594 -7.47 52.41 -33.16
CA SER A 594 -7.07 51.00 -33.31
C SER A 594 -8.23 50.00 -33.34
N ASP A 595 -9.28 50.28 -32.57
CA ASP A 595 -10.41 49.37 -32.38
C ASP A 595 -11.47 49.66 -33.45
N ILE A 596 -11.62 50.93 -33.83
CA ILE A 596 -12.36 51.40 -35.01
C ILE A 596 -11.83 50.70 -36.26
N LYS A 597 -10.50 50.69 -36.48
CA LYS A 597 -9.90 50.02 -37.64
C LYS A 597 -10.15 48.51 -37.64
N TRP A 598 -9.98 47.82 -36.51
CA TRP A 598 -10.20 46.37 -36.45
C TRP A 598 -11.66 45.96 -36.65
N LEU A 599 -12.62 46.76 -36.16
CA LEU A 599 -14.04 46.50 -36.43
C LEU A 599 -14.34 46.55 -37.93
N HIS A 600 -13.73 47.49 -38.68
CA HIS A 600 -13.79 47.48 -40.15
C HIS A 600 -13.20 46.19 -40.73
N ASP A 601 -11.97 45.83 -40.35
CA ASP A 601 -11.24 44.69 -40.91
C ASP A 601 -11.97 43.35 -40.66
N VAL A 602 -12.54 43.14 -39.46
CA VAL A 602 -13.30 41.91 -39.13
C VAL A 602 -14.63 41.85 -39.86
N PHE A 603 -15.40 42.95 -39.92
CA PHE A 603 -16.66 42.95 -40.68
C PHE A 603 -16.42 42.66 -42.17
N GLU A 604 -15.33 43.16 -42.75
CA GLU A 604 -14.96 42.88 -44.14
C GLU A 604 -14.63 41.39 -44.37
N LYS A 605 -13.84 40.75 -43.48
CA LYS A 605 -13.57 39.29 -43.55
C LYS A 605 -14.82 38.41 -43.35
N MET A 606 -15.69 38.82 -42.43
CA MET A 606 -16.98 38.18 -42.19
C MET A 606 -18.00 38.42 -43.31
N ASN A 607 -17.57 39.12 -44.38
CA ASN A 607 -18.36 39.45 -45.56
C ASN A 607 -19.63 40.29 -45.25
N LEU A 608 -19.59 41.03 -44.13
CA LEU A 608 -20.58 42.03 -43.77
C LEU A 608 -20.29 43.29 -44.61
N HIS A 609 -20.84 43.31 -45.83
CA HIS A 609 -20.62 44.37 -46.81
C HIS A 609 -20.85 45.78 -46.23
N LYS A 610 -20.13 46.80 -46.73
CA LYS A 610 -20.18 48.18 -46.20
C LYS A 610 -21.60 48.80 -46.22
N ASP A 611 -22.50 48.29 -47.06
CA ASP A 611 -23.91 48.70 -47.10
C ASP A 611 -24.72 48.21 -45.89
N TYR A 612 -24.25 47.13 -45.24
CA TYR A 612 -24.85 46.53 -44.05
C TYR A 612 -24.18 46.95 -42.75
N PHE A 613 -23.20 47.85 -42.74
CA PHE A 613 -22.81 48.53 -41.50
C PHE A 613 -22.56 50.02 -41.66
N ARG A 614 -23.27 50.84 -40.87
CA ARG A 614 -23.10 52.30 -40.90
C ARG A 614 -22.18 52.77 -39.79
N VAL A 615 -21.19 53.57 -40.15
CA VAL A 615 -20.27 54.22 -39.20
C VAL A 615 -20.75 55.65 -38.93
N ARG A 616 -20.76 56.08 -37.67
CA ARG A 616 -21.22 57.41 -37.27
C ARG A 616 -20.47 57.94 -36.05
N ASP A 617 -19.89 59.13 -36.19
CA ASP A 617 -19.28 59.85 -35.08
C ASP A 617 -20.39 60.41 -34.17
N ARG A 618 -20.38 60.04 -32.89
CA ARG A 618 -21.42 60.42 -31.92
C ARG A 618 -20.96 61.49 -30.93
N THR A 619 -19.66 61.54 -30.66
CA THR A 619 -18.96 62.64 -29.96
C THR A 619 -17.59 62.82 -30.62
N LEU A 620 -16.86 63.89 -30.27
CA LEU A 620 -15.49 64.19 -30.77
C LEU A 620 -14.46 63.06 -30.53
N ASP A 621 -14.82 62.04 -29.75
CA ASP A 621 -13.96 60.96 -29.28
C ASP A 621 -14.65 59.57 -29.32
N MET A 622 -15.76 59.40 -30.05
CA MET A 622 -16.47 58.12 -30.11
C MET A 622 -17.18 57.90 -31.45
N VAL A 623 -16.90 56.73 -32.04
CA VAL A 623 -17.41 56.27 -33.32
C VAL A 623 -18.29 55.02 -33.10
N GLU A 624 -19.48 55.00 -33.69
CA GLU A 624 -20.41 53.87 -33.65
C GLU A 624 -20.48 53.14 -34.98
N PHE A 625 -20.39 51.82 -34.95
CA PHE A 625 -20.65 50.90 -36.05
C PHE A 625 -22.00 50.22 -35.83
N ARG A 626 -22.87 50.23 -36.83
CA ARG A 626 -24.24 49.68 -36.74
C ARG A 626 -24.47 48.60 -37.77
N VAL A 627 -24.42 47.34 -37.37
CA VAL A 627 -24.62 46.18 -38.26
C VAL A 627 -26.12 45.96 -38.51
N SER A 628 -26.51 46.04 -39.78
CA SER A 628 -27.87 46.08 -40.27
C SER A 628 -28.36 44.77 -40.91
N ASP A 629 -27.53 43.72 -40.99
CA ASP A 629 -27.89 42.39 -41.52
C ASP A 629 -28.99 41.69 -40.69
N SER A 630 -29.98 41.09 -41.36
CA SER A 630 -31.15 40.46 -40.72
C SER A 630 -30.87 39.13 -40.03
N LYS A 631 -29.92 38.32 -40.50
CA LYS A 631 -29.59 37.01 -39.89
C LYS A 631 -28.96 37.20 -38.52
N TRP A 632 -28.02 38.13 -38.45
CA TRP A 632 -27.33 38.52 -37.23
C TRP A 632 -28.32 39.08 -36.21
N LYS A 633 -29.21 39.99 -36.64
CA LYS A 633 -30.29 40.51 -35.80
C LYS A 633 -31.19 39.42 -35.24
N LEU A 634 -31.59 38.44 -36.07
CA LEU A 634 -32.48 37.37 -35.63
C LEU A 634 -31.81 36.48 -34.57
N PHE A 635 -30.58 36.02 -34.83
CA PHE A 635 -29.81 35.23 -33.86
C PHE A 635 -29.66 35.93 -32.52
N TYR A 636 -29.25 37.21 -32.51
CA TYR A 636 -29.08 37.97 -31.27
C TYR A 636 -30.40 38.36 -30.60
N LYS A 637 -31.49 38.53 -31.36
CA LYS A 637 -32.84 38.74 -30.81
C LYS A 637 -33.36 37.48 -30.11
N GLU A 638 -33.32 36.32 -30.79
CA GLU A 638 -33.68 35.03 -30.19
C GLU A 638 -32.83 34.75 -28.94
N TYR A 639 -31.54 35.08 -28.97
CA TYR A 639 -30.66 34.98 -27.82
C TYR A 639 -31.11 35.87 -26.65
N ALA A 640 -31.45 37.14 -26.92
CA ALA A 640 -31.91 38.09 -25.90
C ALA A 640 -33.31 37.75 -25.33
N GLU A 641 -34.19 37.15 -26.14
CA GLU A 641 -35.52 36.69 -25.73
C GLU A 641 -35.46 35.39 -24.93
N LYS A 642 -34.68 34.40 -25.38
CA LYS A 642 -34.52 33.10 -24.71
C LYS A 642 -33.84 33.22 -23.35
N TYR A 643 -32.88 34.13 -23.23
CA TYR A 643 -32.19 34.42 -21.99
C TYR A 643 -32.59 35.80 -21.49
N VAL A 644 -33.90 35.93 -21.23
CA VAL A 644 -34.65 37.12 -20.86
C VAL A 644 -33.75 38.21 -20.28
N PHE A 645 -33.39 39.17 -21.13
CA PHE A 645 -32.61 40.33 -20.71
C PHE A 645 -33.51 41.34 -19.98
N SER A 646 -34.12 40.89 -18.87
CA SER A 646 -34.93 41.75 -18.02
C SER A 646 -34.03 42.81 -17.41
N GLY A 647 -34.09 44.01 -17.98
CA GLY A 647 -33.67 45.25 -17.30
C GLY A 647 -34.48 45.55 -16.03
N VAL A 648 -35.42 44.66 -15.67
CA VAL A 648 -36.16 44.64 -14.42
C VAL A 648 -35.27 44.04 -13.34
N TYR A 649 -34.79 44.91 -12.45
CA TYR A 649 -34.24 44.53 -11.16
C TYR A 649 -35.25 43.66 -10.39
N ASP A 650 -34.96 42.37 -10.22
CA ASP A 650 -35.75 41.54 -9.30
C ASP A 650 -35.38 41.91 -7.85
N SER A 651 -36.27 42.68 -7.23
CA SER A 651 -36.12 43.22 -5.88
C SER A 651 -36.33 42.19 -4.77
N ASN A 652 -36.76 40.96 -5.09
CA ASN A 652 -37.15 39.95 -4.08
C ASN A 652 -36.15 38.78 -3.95
N SER A 653 -35.07 38.75 -4.74
CA SER A 653 -33.93 37.88 -4.43
C SER A 653 -33.01 38.59 -3.42
N HIS A 654 -32.75 37.97 -2.26
CA HIS A 654 -31.88 38.54 -1.21
C HIS A 654 -30.37 38.56 -1.58
N LEU A 655 -30.03 38.36 -2.86
CA LEU A 655 -28.68 38.38 -3.39
C LEU A 655 -28.46 39.67 -4.19
N ASN A 656 -27.58 40.55 -3.68
CA ASN A 656 -27.16 41.79 -4.33
C ASN A 656 -26.56 41.52 -5.73
N THR A 657 -27.36 41.52 -6.79
CA THR A 657 -26.91 41.22 -8.16
C THR A 657 -26.13 42.40 -8.79
N PRO A 658 -24.89 42.18 -9.29
CA PRO A 658 -24.07 43.25 -9.88
C PRO A 658 -24.58 43.78 -11.23
N LYS A 659 -24.20 45.03 -11.52
CA LYS A 659 -24.80 45.87 -12.58
C LYS A 659 -24.43 45.56 -14.05
N SER A 660 -23.95 44.36 -14.38
CA SER A 660 -23.77 43.94 -15.78
C SER A 660 -24.31 42.54 -16.00
N GLY A 661 -25.38 42.42 -16.80
CA GLY A 661 -25.92 41.17 -17.33
C GLY A 661 -25.04 40.55 -18.41
N LYS A 662 -23.71 40.56 -18.20
CA LYS A 662 -22.71 39.90 -19.03
C LYS A 662 -22.53 38.49 -18.49
N TRP A 663 -22.70 37.50 -19.34
CA TRP A 663 -22.64 36.08 -19.03
C TRP A 663 -22.38 35.32 -20.33
N PHE A 664 -21.75 34.15 -20.26
CA PHE A 664 -21.50 33.33 -21.44
C PHE A 664 -22.70 32.44 -21.78
N SER A 665 -23.05 32.39 -23.07
CA SER A 665 -24.05 31.46 -23.58
C SER A 665 -23.75 30.03 -23.15
N SER A 666 -24.78 29.20 -22.96
CA SER A 666 -24.57 27.78 -22.65
C SER A 666 -23.79 27.03 -23.74
N TRP A 667 -23.87 27.45 -25.01
CA TRP A 667 -23.10 26.86 -26.12
C TRP A 667 -21.62 27.19 -26.09
N VAL A 668 -21.19 28.26 -25.41
CA VAL A 668 -19.76 28.64 -25.32
C VAL A 668 -18.97 27.57 -24.58
N TRP A 669 -19.57 26.93 -23.57
CA TRP A 669 -18.96 25.83 -22.80
C TRP A 669 -18.76 24.55 -23.61
N ASN A 670 -19.34 24.46 -24.81
CA ASN A 670 -19.16 23.35 -25.74
C ASN A 670 -18.15 23.65 -26.85
N LEU A 671 -17.53 24.84 -26.85
CA LEU A 671 -16.48 25.18 -27.81
C LEU A 671 -15.21 24.38 -27.52
N ASN A 672 -14.46 24.07 -28.59
CA ASN A 672 -13.14 23.48 -28.42
C ASN A 672 -12.13 24.51 -27.88
N LYS A 673 -10.91 24.04 -27.59
CA LYS A 673 -9.85 24.86 -26.98
C LYS A 673 -9.49 26.10 -27.82
N GLU A 674 -9.39 25.99 -29.15
CA GLU A 674 -9.04 27.11 -30.04
C GLU A 674 -10.20 28.11 -30.20
N GLU A 675 -11.42 27.59 -30.35
CA GLU A 675 -12.64 28.39 -30.42
C GLU A 675 -12.87 29.20 -29.12
N MET A 676 -12.66 28.59 -27.96
CA MET A 676 -12.75 29.31 -26.67
C MET A 676 -11.66 30.40 -26.55
N ARG A 677 -10.45 30.16 -27.08
CA ARG A 677 -9.36 31.15 -27.08
C ARG A 677 -9.70 32.40 -27.89
N ALA A 678 -10.36 32.25 -29.04
CA ALA A 678 -10.85 33.37 -29.85
C ALA A 678 -11.84 34.25 -29.05
N VAL A 679 -12.80 33.65 -28.33
CA VAL A 679 -13.74 34.40 -27.48
C VAL A 679 -13.01 35.20 -26.39
N ILE A 680 -11.98 34.63 -25.78
CA ILE A 680 -11.18 35.29 -24.74
C ILE A 680 -10.37 36.49 -25.30
N GLU A 681 -9.78 36.33 -26.48
CA GLU A 681 -9.04 37.41 -27.16
C GLU A 681 -9.95 38.60 -27.48
N GLY A 682 -11.15 38.34 -27.98
CA GLY A 682 -12.18 39.35 -28.18
C GLY A 682 -12.48 40.16 -26.91
N ILE A 683 -12.74 39.47 -25.78
CA ILE A 683 -13.05 40.13 -24.51
C ILE A 683 -11.90 41.04 -24.06
N ARG A 684 -10.64 40.57 -24.17
CA ARG A 684 -9.45 41.37 -23.84
C ARG A 684 -9.38 42.65 -24.67
N ARG A 685 -9.68 42.55 -25.96
CA ARG A 685 -9.64 43.68 -26.89
C ARG A 685 -10.63 44.78 -26.50
N ALA A 686 -11.87 44.42 -26.20
CA ALA A 686 -12.92 45.40 -25.89
C ALA A 686 -12.75 46.09 -24.52
N ASP A 687 -12.21 45.40 -23.52
CA ASP A 687 -11.90 45.97 -22.20
C ASP A 687 -10.73 47.00 -22.24
N GLY A 688 -10.16 47.23 -23.43
CA GLY A 688 -9.45 48.46 -23.73
C GLY A 688 -7.97 48.45 -23.41
N ASP A 689 -7.29 47.30 -23.51
CA ASP A 689 -5.82 47.23 -23.44
C ASP A 689 -5.24 46.44 -24.61
N PHE A 690 -5.26 47.05 -25.80
CA PHE A 690 -4.77 46.44 -27.03
C PHE A 690 -3.23 46.48 -27.16
N THR A 691 -2.54 45.99 -26.13
CA THR A 691 -1.10 45.72 -26.18
C THR A 691 -0.87 44.22 -26.06
N THR A 692 -0.06 43.64 -26.97
CA THR A 692 0.26 42.19 -27.04
C THR A 692 0.84 41.61 -25.75
N TYR A 693 1.20 42.47 -24.80
CA TYR A 693 1.80 42.12 -23.52
C TYR A 693 0.88 42.35 -22.32
N ASN A 694 -0.39 42.76 -22.46
CA ASN A 694 -1.26 42.99 -21.29
C ASN A 694 -2.45 42.02 -21.26
N LYS A 695 -2.20 40.81 -20.73
CA LYS A 695 -3.18 39.72 -20.63
C LYS A 695 -4.18 39.91 -19.47
N ASN A 696 -4.73 41.11 -19.32
CA ASN A 696 -5.60 41.51 -18.20
C ASN A 696 -7.01 41.86 -18.70
N ILE A 697 -8.04 41.47 -17.95
CA ILE A 697 -9.45 41.82 -18.19
C ILE A 697 -10.09 42.35 -16.90
N TYR A 698 -10.74 43.50 -16.93
CA TYR A 698 -11.43 44.14 -15.82
C TYR A 698 -12.93 43.80 -15.83
N THR A 699 -13.53 43.66 -14.64
CA THR A 699 -14.99 43.48 -14.52
C THR A 699 -15.49 43.88 -13.13
N SER A 700 -16.67 44.49 -13.05
CA SER A 700 -17.38 44.74 -11.78
C SER A 700 -18.49 43.73 -11.50
N SER A 701 -18.69 42.74 -12.38
CA SER A 701 -19.60 41.62 -12.13
C SER A 701 -18.84 40.43 -11.57
N ILE A 702 -19.19 40.06 -10.34
CA ILE A 702 -18.68 38.87 -9.64
C ILE A 702 -19.05 37.60 -10.43
N ARG A 703 -20.29 37.53 -10.95
CA ARG A 703 -20.73 36.41 -11.79
C ARG A 703 -19.88 36.28 -13.06
N PHE A 704 -19.76 37.36 -13.84
CA PHE A 704 -19.00 37.31 -15.10
C PHE A 704 -17.50 37.06 -14.87
N ARG A 705 -16.93 37.54 -13.75
CA ARG A 705 -15.57 37.21 -13.32
C ARG A 705 -15.39 35.69 -13.17
N ASP A 706 -16.32 35.03 -12.48
CA ASP A 706 -16.23 33.62 -12.15
C ASP A 706 -16.52 32.71 -13.35
N GLU A 707 -17.37 33.15 -14.28
CA GLU A 707 -17.53 32.51 -15.58
C GLU A 707 -16.24 32.66 -16.42
N LEU A 708 -15.68 33.87 -16.57
CA LEU A 708 -14.49 34.12 -17.38
C LEU A 708 -13.26 33.34 -16.90
N ILE A 709 -13.10 33.09 -15.61
CA ILE A 709 -12.03 32.22 -15.08
C ILE A 709 -12.17 30.78 -15.59
N ARG A 710 -13.40 30.26 -15.70
CA ARG A 710 -13.65 28.90 -16.22
C ARG A 710 -13.44 28.84 -17.73
N ALA A 711 -13.82 29.89 -18.47
CA ALA A 711 -13.54 29.99 -19.90
C ALA A 711 -12.02 29.96 -20.15
N LEU A 712 -11.24 30.70 -19.34
CA LEU A 712 -9.79 30.70 -19.38
C LEU A 712 -9.20 29.30 -19.10
N LEU A 713 -9.66 28.60 -18.08
CA LEU A 713 -9.22 27.23 -17.77
C LEU A 713 -9.61 26.22 -18.87
N HIS A 714 -10.81 26.32 -19.43
CA HIS A 714 -11.28 25.50 -20.56
C HIS A 714 -10.47 25.72 -21.83
N ALA A 715 -10.03 26.96 -22.08
CA ALA A 715 -9.05 27.31 -23.12
C ALA A 715 -7.61 26.81 -22.82
N GLY A 716 -7.38 26.13 -21.69
CA GLY A 716 -6.05 25.70 -21.25
C GLY A 716 -5.12 26.86 -20.89
N TYR A 717 -5.67 27.99 -20.41
CA TYR A 717 -4.91 29.08 -19.81
C TYR A 717 -4.95 28.98 -18.28
N SER A 718 -3.81 29.26 -17.65
CA SER A 718 -3.76 29.59 -16.22
C SER A 718 -4.29 31.01 -15.98
N ALA A 719 -5.08 31.23 -14.92
CA ALA A 719 -5.72 32.52 -14.65
C ALA A 719 -5.64 32.96 -13.17
N LYS A 720 -5.48 34.27 -12.93
CA LYS A 720 -5.33 34.88 -11.59
C LYS A 720 -6.07 36.21 -11.52
N PHE A 721 -7.05 36.32 -10.62
CA PHE A 721 -7.79 37.59 -10.42
C PHE A 721 -7.30 38.42 -9.23
N ASN A 722 -7.61 39.72 -9.22
CA ASN A 722 -7.31 40.68 -8.15
C ASN A 722 -8.49 41.65 -7.97
N LEU A 723 -8.90 41.94 -6.73
CA LEU A 723 -9.85 43.04 -6.46
C LEU A 723 -9.12 44.38 -6.57
N LYS A 724 -9.55 45.23 -7.52
CA LYS A 724 -8.97 46.56 -7.78
C LYS A 724 -9.51 47.61 -6.82
N TYR A 725 -10.83 47.62 -6.57
CA TYR A 725 -11.51 48.52 -5.63
C TYR A 725 -12.74 47.84 -5.02
N SER A 726 -12.91 47.88 -3.70
CA SER A 726 -14.10 47.31 -3.03
C SER A 726 -15.26 48.31 -2.91
N LYS A 727 -16.50 47.83 -2.80
CA LYS A 727 -17.70 48.63 -2.53
C LYS A 727 -17.53 49.49 -1.28
N GLY A 728 -17.95 50.75 -1.36
CA GLY A 728 -17.72 51.76 -0.33
C GLY A 728 -16.34 52.43 -0.40
N THR A 729 -15.32 51.81 -1.01
CA THR A 729 -13.98 52.41 -1.15
C THR A 729 -14.07 53.73 -1.87
N ILE A 730 -13.56 54.77 -1.23
CA ILE A 730 -13.45 56.09 -1.82
C ILE A 730 -12.33 56.00 -2.86
N ARG A 731 -12.68 55.84 -4.14
CA ARG A 731 -11.70 55.74 -5.24
C ARG A 731 -10.95 57.06 -5.47
N GLY A 732 -11.57 58.14 -4.99
CA GLY A 732 -11.04 59.48 -4.83
C GLY A 732 -12.18 60.39 -4.37
N TYR A 733 -11.91 61.68 -4.22
CA TYR A 733 -12.88 62.68 -3.80
C TYR A 733 -13.13 63.66 -4.96
N SER A 734 -14.39 63.98 -5.27
CA SER A 734 -14.74 65.07 -6.18
C SER A 734 -15.14 66.31 -5.38
N PRO A 735 -14.98 67.53 -5.92
CA PRO A 735 -15.63 68.71 -5.35
C PRO A 735 -17.14 68.49 -5.19
N VAL A 736 -17.75 69.02 -4.13
CA VAL A 736 -19.20 68.91 -3.94
C VAL A 736 -19.93 69.61 -5.10
N GLY A 737 -20.94 68.95 -5.67
CA GLY A 737 -21.82 69.52 -6.69
C GLY A 737 -21.38 69.33 -8.16
N GLN A 738 -20.16 68.85 -8.44
CA GLN A 738 -19.72 68.56 -9.82
C GLN A 738 -19.78 67.07 -10.15
N LYS A 739 -20.59 66.70 -11.16
CA LYS A 739 -20.61 65.35 -11.76
C LYS A 739 -19.75 65.33 -13.04
N GLY A 740 -18.49 64.93 -12.92
CA GLY A 740 -17.55 64.83 -14.04
C GLY A 740 -16.17 64.37 -13.60
N ASN A 741 -15.40 63.73 -14.49
CA ASN A 741 -14.26 62.88 -14.10
C ASN A 741 -12.94 63.63 -13.82
N HIS A 742 -12.91 64.96 -13.87
CA HIS A 742 -11.67 65.72 -14.12
C HIS A 742 -10.95 66.33 -12.89
N LYS A 743 -11.54 66.29 -11.69
CA LYS A 743 -10.84 66.67 -10.44
C LYS A 743 -11.09 65.68 -9.30
N ILE A 744 -10.92 64.40 -9.61
CA ILE A 744 -10.94 63.31 -8.63
C ILE A 744 -9.59 63.29 -7.91
N VAL A 745 -9.54 63.80 -6.67
CA VAL A 745 -8.33 63.77 -5.85
C VAL A 745 -8.19 62.41 -5.18
N SER A 746 -7.00 61.82 -5.15
CA SER A 746 -6.82 60.51 -4.51
C SER A 746 -6.98 60.60 -2.99
N PRO A 747 -7.38 59.50 -2.30
CA PRO A 747 -7.64 59.54 -0.86
C PRO A 747 -6.45 60.02 -0.03
N LYS A 748 -5.24 59.61 -0.40
CA LYS A 748 -3.98 59.99 0.25
C LYS A 748 -3.69 61.49 0.14
N VAL A 749 -4.10 62.14 -0.94
CA VAL A 749 -3.97 63.60 -1.10
C VAL A 749 -5.03 64.32 -0.27
N TYR A 750 -6.26 63.80 -0.24
CA TYR A 750 -7.35 64.35 0.57
C TYR A 750 -7.09 64.28 2.08
N GLU A 751 -6.45 63.21 2.57
CA GLU A 751 -6.10 63.06 4.00
C GLU A 751 -5.18 64.17 4.52
N ASN A 752 -4.29 64.70 3.68
CA ASN A 752 -3.38 65.79 4.01
C ASN A 752 -4.05 67.18 4.00
N PHE A 753 -5.33 67.29 3.65
CA PHE A 753 -6.06 68.57 3.67
C PHE A 753 -6.49 68.96 5.09
N ASN A 754 -6.55 70.27 5.36
CA ASN A 754 -7.12 70.80 6.60
C ASN A 754 -8.66 70.64 6.65
N GLU A 755 -9.22 70.76 7.86
CA GLU A 755 -10.67 70.60 8.13
C GLU A 755 -11.56 71.44 7.20
N SER A 756 -11.21 72.70 6.93
CA SER A 756 -12.04 73.58 6.10
C SER A 756 -12.01 73.22 4.61
N THR A 757 -10.89 72.69 4.12
CA THR A 757 -10.75 72.20 2.74
C THR A 757 -11.43 70.86 2.54
N LYS A 758 -11.33 69.93 3.51
CA LYS A 758 -11.98 68.61 3.47
C LYS A 758 -13.49 68.73 3.26
N ARG A 759 -14.14 69.67 3.96
CA ARG A 759 -15.59 69.95 3.85
C ARG A 759 -16.07 70.36 2.44
N LYS A 760 -15.17 70.73 1.51
CA LYS A 760 -15.50 71.11 0.12
C LYS A 760 -15.47 69.96 -0.89
N TYR A 761 -15.19 68.73 -0.43
CA TYR A 761 -15.05 67.56 -1.30
C TYR A 761 -15.93 66.40 -0.82
N THR A 762 -16.67 65.78 -1.75
CA THR A 762 -17.46 64.57 -1.54
C THR A 762 -16.70 63.31 -1.96
N PRO A 763 -16.75 62.22 -1.16
CA PRO A 763 -16.11 60.96 -1.49
C PRO A 763 -16.80 60.22 -2.65
N ILE A 764 -16.04 59.86 -3.69
CA ILE A 764 -16.49 59.00 -4.80
C ILE A 764 -16.34 57.54 -4.38
N LYS A 765 -17.33 57.08 -3.62
CA LYS A 765 -17.42 55.68 -3.18
C LYS A 765 -17.68 54.76 -4.38
N ALA A 766 -16.88 53.71 -4.52
CA ALA A 766 -17.16 52.59 -5.41
C ALA A 766 -18.53 52.00 -5.02
N LYS A 767 -19.43 51.87 -5.99
CA LYS A 767 -20.79 51.39 -5.72
C LYS A 767 -20.88 49.85 -5.64
N TYR A 768 -19.88 49.17 -6.20
CA TYR A 768 -19.72 47.72 -6.25
C TYR A 768 -18.22 47.40 -6.26
N ASP A 769 -17.89 46.14 -6.02
CA ASP A 769 -16.53 45.62 -6.17
C ASP A 769 -16.10 45.62 -7.65
N ASN A 770 -14.85 45.97 -7.92
CA ASN A 770 -14.27 46.01 -9.27
C ASN A 770 -12.98 45.18 -9.30
N TRP A 771 -12.91 44.22 -10.21
CA TRP A 771 -11.94 43.13 -10.29
C TRP A 771 -11.08 43.23 -11.56
N VAL A 772 -9.93 42.57 -11.54
CA VAL A 772 -9.00 42.35 -12.66
C VAL A 772 -8.74 40.85 -12.78
N ILE A 773 -8.57 40.31 -13.97
CA ILE A 773 -8.26 38.89 -14.25
C ILE A 773 -7.09 38.84 -15.23
N ASN A 774 -6.00 38.20 -14.81
CA ASN A 774 -4.76 38.11 -15.57
C ASN A 774 -4.54 36.65 -15.98
N TYR A 775 -4.10 36.34 -17.20
CA TYR A 775 -3.97 34.94 -17.64
C TYR A 775 -2.74 34.66 -18.51
N ALA A 776 -2.28 33.39 -18.54
CA ALA A 776 -1.09 32.94 -19.25
C ALA A 776 -1.19 31.48 -19.71
N GLU A 777 -0.47 31.13 -20.78
CA GLU A 777 -0.39 29.76 -21.28
C GLU A 777 0.58 28.92 -20.45
N ASP A 778 0.45 27.60 -20.60
CA ASP A 778 1.50 26.69 -20.17
C ASP A 778 2.86 27.09 -20.79
N GLY A 779 3.95 26.89 -20.05
CA GLY A 779 5.32 27.21 -20.49
C GLY A 779 5.65 28.70 -20.73
N SER A 780 4.75 29.66 -20.51
CA SER A 780 5.02 31.09 -20.79
C SER A 780 6.21 31.65 -19.97
N PRO A 781 7.31 32.12 -20.60
CA PRO A 781 8.49 32.61 -19.88
C PRO A 781 8.22 33.87 -19.05
N SER A 782 8.92 34.01 -17.93
CA SER A 782 8.60 34.97 -16.85
C SER A 782 8.87 36.44 -17.19
N GLY A 783 8.00 37.06 -18.00
CA GLY A 783 8.02 38.51 -18.29
C GLY A 783 6.91 39.30 -17.60
N LYS A 784 5.70 38.75 -17.52
CA LYS A 784 4.50 39.29 -16.83
C LYS A 784 3.70 38.10 -16.26
N GLN A 785 2.88 38.33 -15.23
CA GLN A 785 2.13 37.28 -14.48
C GLN A 785 1.35 36.35 -15.45
N CYS A 786 1.24 35.03 -15.26
CA CYS A 786 1.57 34.15 -14.12
C CYS A 786 2.75 33.21 -14.40
N VAL A 787 3.41 32.72 -13.33
CA VAL A 787 4.43 31.67 -13.41
C VAL A 787 4.29 30.70 -12.24
N ARG A 788 4.48 29.41 -12.54
CA ARG A 788 4.34 28.19 -11.70
C ARG A 788 5.52 28.02 -10.70
N PRO A 789 5.68 26.91 -9.94
CA PRO A 789 4.79 25.75 -9.75
C PRO A 789 4.40 25.45 -8.30
N ASN A 790 3.40 24.59 -8.12
CA ASN A 790 3.38 23.55 -7.09
C ASN A 790 2.24 22.54 -7.37
N LEU A 791 2.66 21.35 -7.77
CA LEU A 791 2.21 20.00 -7.37
C LEU A 791 0.87 19.78 -6.63
N TYR A 792 0.27 18.64 -7.03
CA TYR A 792 -0.87 17.89 -6.45
C TYR A 792 -2.26 18.45 -6.78
N SER A 793 -3.24 17.60 -7.11
CA SER A 793 -3.44 16.22 -6.61
C SER A 793 -4.09 15.22 -7.60
N ASP A 794 -3.82 13.94 -7.37
CA ASP A 794 -4.56 12.64 -7.24
C ASP A 794 -5.99 12.37 -7.75
N THR A 795 -6.21 11.24 -8.43
CA THR A 795 -7.46 10.53 -8.82
C THR A 795 -7.77 10.19 -10.31
N GLU A 796 -6.84 9.55 -11.02
CA GLU A 796 -7.15 8.21 -11.55
C GLU A 796 -6.47 7.14 -10.68
N ILE A 797 -6.75 7.20 -9.38
CA ILE A 797 -7.00 5.97 -8.60
C ILE A 797 -8.29 5.38 -9.17
N LYS A 798 -8.21 4.82 -10.37
CA LYS A 798 -9.24 3.95 -10.88
C LYS A 798 -9.38 2.81 -9.89
N ARG A 799 -10.62 2.59 -9.44
CA ARG A 799 -11.02 1.31 -8.89
C ARG A 799 -10.81 0.27 -9.98
N VAL A 800 -9.62 -0.31 -9.98
CA VAL A 800 -9.38 -1.74 -10.19
C VAL A 800 -10.56 -2.46 -9.54
N ASP A 801 -11.54 -2.89 -10.34
CA ASP A 801 -12.66 -3.62 -9.73
C ASP A 801 -12.07 -4.97 -9.32
N ASN A 802 -12.63 -5.57 -8.28
CA ASN A 802 -12.60 -7.01 -8.21
C ASN A 802 -11.15 -7.56 -7.90
N TYR A 803 -10.08 -6.73 -7.73
CA TYR A 803 -8.80 -7.16 -7.10
C TYR A 803 -9.02 -7.69 -5.68
N VAL A 804 -8.53 -8.91 -5.43
CA VAL A 804 -8.74 -9.65 -4.18
C VAL A 804 -7.41 -9.92 -3.47
N GLY A 805 -6.70 -8.85 -3.08
CA GLY A 805 -5.40 -8.95 -2.40
C GLY A 805 -5.08 -7.74 -1.52
N ARG A 806 -3.98 -7.82 -0.77
CA ARG A 806 -3.44 -6.70 0.01
C ARG A 806 -1.95 -6.48 -0.29
N VAL A 807 -1.72 -5.60 -1.26
CA VAL A 807 -0.43 -4.97 -1.56
C VAL A 807 -0.71 -3.49 -1.79
N TRP A 808 0.17 -2.59 -1.34
CA TRP A 808 0.08 -1.17 -1.65
C TRP A 808 1.37 -0.71 -2.34
N CYS A 809 1.21 0.07 -3.40
CA CYS A 809 2.30 0.81 -4.02
C CYS A 809 2.31 2.23 -3.45
N VAL A 810 3.50 2.76 -3.17
CA VAL A 810 3.72 4.14 -2.75
C VAL A 810 4.59 4.81 -3.80
N THR A 811 4.01 5.74 -4.55
CA THR A 811 4.75 6.64 -5.42
C THR A 811 5.36 7.73 -4.56
N VAL A 812 6.69 7.78 -4.47
CA VAL A 812 7.42 8.95 -3.94
C VAL A 812 7.94 9.77 -5.13
N PRO A 813 8.34 11.05 -4.93
CA PRO A 813 8.59 11.97 -6.04
C PRO A 813 9.60 11.55 -7.12
N THR A 814 10.36 10.46 -6.92
CA THR A 814 11.31 9.94 -7.92
C THR A 814 11.27 8.43 -8.17
N GLY A 815 10.13 7.78 -7.89
CA GLY A 815 9.94 6.37 -8.23
C GLY A 815 8.97 5.63 -7.31
N LEU A 816 8.67 4.39 -7.69
CA LEU A 816 7.76 3.51 -6.96
C LEU A 816 8.50 2.73 -5.86
N ILE A 817 7.85 2.57 -4.70
CA ILE A 817 8.20 1.55 -3.70
C ILE A 817 6.93 0.76 -3.37
N ILE A 818 7.01 -0.57 -3.41
CA ILE A 818 5.91 -1.45 -2.99
C ILE A 818 6.13 -1.87 -1.54
N ALA A 819 5.12 -1.72 -0.69
CA ALA A 819 5.19 -2.05 0.74
C ALA A 819 3.88 -2.65 1.27
N GLN A 820 3.96 -3.55 2.25
CA GLN A 820 2.82 -4.40 2.65
C GLN A 820 1.87 -3.79 3.71
N ARG A 821 2.22 -2.65 4.31
CA ARG A 821 1.48 -2.04 5.43
C ARG A 821 1.76 -0.55 5.55
N VAL A 822 0.72 0.28 5.47
CA VAL A 822 0.84 1.75 5.53
C VAL A 822 -0.32 2.43 6.27
N HIS A 823 0.03 3.48 7.02
CA HIS A 823 -0.85 4.42 7.72
C HIS A 823 -0.99 5.72 6.92
N ARG A 824 -2.16 6.35 7.05
CA ARG A 824 -2.55 7.53 6.30
C ARG A 824 -3.05 8.65 7.23
N ASP A 825 -3.06 9.87 6.71
CA ASP A 825 -3.47 11.06 7.45
C ASP A 825 -4.97 11.40 7.29
N ALA A 826 -5.39 12.65 7.51
CA ALA A 826 -6.79 13.05 7.38
C ALA A 826 -7.27 13.15 5.93
N ASP A 827 -6.35 13.27 4.98
CA ASP A 827 -6.63 13.37 3.55
C ASP A 827 -6.40 12.02 2.83
N ASN A 828 -6.33 10.92 3.60
CA ASN A 828 -6.18 9.53 3.15
C ASN A 828 -4.84 9.27 2.42
N ASN A 829 -3.85 10.15 2.60
CA ASN A 829 -2.50 10.04 2.04
C ASN A 829 -1.61 9.12 2.86
N VAL A 830 -0.94 8.17 2.21
CA VAL A 830 0.02 7.24 2.85
C VAL A 830 1.25 8.02 3.37
N ILE A 831 1.39 8.10 4.70
CA ILE A 831 2.45 8.88 5.37
C ILE A 831 3.47 8.04 6.15
N ARG A 832 3.21 6.75 6.40
CA ARG A 832 4.07 5.90 7.22
C ARG A 832 3.86 4.43 6.89
N ALA A 833 4.92 3.62 6.85
CA ALA A 833 4.78 2.16 7.02
C ALA A 833 4.73 1.81 8.51
N SER A 834 3.97 0.77 8.89
CA SER A 834 3.69 0.53 10.31
C SER A 834 4.86 -0.12 11.05
N ARG A 835 5.59 0.70 11.82
CA ARG A 835 6.42 0.20 12.93
C ARG A 835 5.54 -0.38 14.05
N PRO A 836 6.05 -1.37 14.82
CA PRO A 836 5.45 -1.71 16.11
C PRO A 836 5.47 -0.48 17.03
N ILE A 837 4.32 -0.15 17.60
CA ILE A 837 4.24 0.72 18.77
C ILE A 837 3.24 0.09 19.72
N VAL A 838 3.69 -0.20 20.94
CA VAL A 838 2.85 -0.77 21.99
C VAL A 838 1.88 0.32 22.49
N VAL A 839 0.85 0.62 21.69
CA VAL A 839 -0.29 1.46 22.06
C VAL A 839 -1.29 0.63 22.86
N GLY A 840 -0.82 0.02 23.94
CA GLY A 840 -1.64 -0.83 24.79
C GLY A 840 -2.27 0.00 25.90
N ASN A 841 -2.01 -0.44 27.11
CA ASN A 841 -2.63 0.09 28.32
C ASN A 841 -1.96 1.39 28.80
N CYS A 842 -0.88 1.81 28.14
CA CYS A 842 -0.02 2.94 28.51
C CYS A 842 -0.73 4.28 28.79
N PRO A 843 -1.70 4.78 27.99
CA PRO A 843 -2.35 6.06 28.30
C PRO A 843 -3.24 5.97 29.55
N GLY A 844 -3.87 4.82 29.76
CA GLY A 844 -4.61 4.54 31.00
C GLY A 844 -3.68 4.47 32.21
N HIS A 845 -2.51 3.84 32.07
CA HIS A 845 -1.50 3.76 33.13
C HIS A 845 -0.87 5.13 33.43
N CYS A 846 -0.73 6.02 32.44
CA CYS A 846 -0.34 7.41 32.67
C CYS A 846 -1.38 8.19 33.51
N ILE A 847 -2.68 7.98 33.27
CA ILE A 847 -3.73 8.55 34.13
C ILE A 847 -3.62 7.99 35.56
N LEU A 848 -3.42 6.68 35.72
CA LEU A 848 -3.23 6.06 37.03
C LEU A 848 -1.99 6.59 37.76
N PHE A 849 -0.90 6.88 37.05
CA PHE A 849 0.26 7.57 37.62
C PHE A 849 -0.14 8.96 38.15
N LYS A 850 -0.71 9.81 37.27
CA LYS A 850 -1.08 11.21 37.55
C LYS A 850 -2.22 11.37 38.56
N SER A 851 -2.94 10.29 38.90
CA SER A 851 -4.07 10.32 39.85
C SER A 851 -3.71 10.82 41.26
N ARG A 852 -2.44 10.75 41.65
CA ARG A 852 -1.89 11.34 42.88
C ARG A 852 -0.42 11.70 42.72
N GLU A 853 0.07 12.58 43.57
CA GLU A 853 1.51 12.84 43.69
C GLU A 853 2.28 11.56 44.06
N ARG A 854 3.52 11.45 43.57
CA ARG A 854 4.44 10.33 43.77
C ARG A 854 5.77 10.80 44.36
N SER A 855 6.40 9.98 45.19
CA SER A 855 7.78 10.18 45.68
C SER A 855 8.76 9.30 44.90
N TYR A 856 10.02 9.74 44.77
CA TYR A 856 11.12 8.89 44.26
C TYR A 856 11.21 7.53 45.00
N ARG A 857 10.82 7.47 46.27
CA ARG A 857 10.79 6.23 47.09
C ARG A 857 9.73 5.21 46.68
N GLU A 858 8.77 5.62 45.86
CA GLU A 858 7.75 4.74 45.29
C GLU A 858 8.14 4.21 43.90
N LEU A 859 9.29 4.65 43.37
CA LEU A 859 9.84 4.18 42.09
C LEU A 859 10.93 3.11 42.36
N PRO A 860 10.95 1.99 41.62
CA PRO A 860 10.17 1.72 40.41
C PRO A 860 8.75 1.22 40.71
N TRP A 861 7.73 1.86 40.12
CA TRP A 861 6.34 1.42 40.18
C TRP A 861 6.01 0.60 38.95
N ARG A 862 5.73 -0.70 39.14
CA ARG A 862 5.52 -1.67 38.07
C ARG A 862 4.04 -2.01 37.94
N VAL A 863 3.43 -1.68 36.81
CA VAL A 863 1.99 -1.84 36.57
C VAL A 863 1.78 -2.86 35.46
N ALA A 864 0.87 -3.81 35.65
CA ALA A 864 0.47 -4.80 34.65
C ALA A 864 -1.04 -4.73 34.40
N ASP A 865 -1.49 -4.96 33.16
CA ASP A 865 -2.91 -4.93 32.81
C ASP A 865 -3.14 -5.95 31.68
N PHE A 866 -3.96 -6.96 31.95
CA PHE A 866 -4.37 -7.96 30.96
C PHE A 866 -5.55 -7.45 30.10
N GLY A 867 -5.43 -6.20 29.65
CA GLY A 867 -6.48 -5.45 28.99
C GLY A 867 -6.88 -6.03 27.63
N VAL A 868 -8.17 -5.90 27.30
CA VAL A 868 -8.67 -6.27 25.98
C VAL A 868 -8.38 -5.14 25.00
N ILE A 869 -7.79 -5.50 23.87
CA ILE A 869 -7.20 -4.58 22.92
C ILE A 869 -7.60 -4.96 21.51
N HIS A 870 -7.70 -3.94 20.65
CA HIS A 870 -8.34 -4.08 19.36
C HIS A 870 -7.51 -3.47 18.21
N ARG A 871 -7.66 -4.05 17.02
CA ARG A 871 -7.11 -3.57 15.75
C ARG A 871 -8.11 -3.74 14.63
N ASN A 872 -8.27 -2.71 13.82
CA ASN A 872 -9.01 -2.78 12.56
C ASN A 872 -8.15 -3.40 11.44
N GLU A 873 -7.59 -4.59 11.68
CA GLU A 873 -6.97 -5.39 10.59
C GLU A 873 -8.03 -5.64 9.49
N PHE A 874 -7.71 -5.42 8.21
CA PHE A 874 -8.64 -5.80 7.14
C PHE A 874 -8.89 -7.34 7.14
N SER A 875 -9.87 -7.82 6.38
CA SER A 875 -10.32 -9.23 6.39
C SER A 875 -9.29 -10.25 5.84
N GLY A 876 -8.80 -10.10 4.60
CA GLY A 876 -7.97 -11.11 3.88
C GLY A 876 -6.53 -11.38 4.38
N ALA A 877 -6.24 -11.17 5.67
CA ALA A 877 -4.98 -11.45 6.35
C ALA A 877 -5.20 -11.80 7.84
N LEU A 878 -6.47 -11.91 8.26
CA LEU A 878 -6.84 -12.61 9.46
C LEU A 878 -6.47 -14.09 9.23
N SER A 879 -5.75 -14.69 10.17
CA SER A 879 -5.24 -16.05 10.01
C SER A 879 -5.29 -16.77 11.34
N GLY A 880 -6.42 -17.46 11.58
CA GLY A 880 -6.68 -18.15 12.83
C GLY A 880 -6.39 -17.24 14.03
N LEU A 881 -5.59 -17.73 14.97
CA LEU A 881 -5.17 -16.98 16.16
C LEU A 881 -3.88 -16.16 15.99
N THR A 882 -3.09 -16.35 14.93
CA THR A 882 -1.80 -15.62 14.77
C THR A 882 -1.99 -14.16 14.37
N ARG A 883 -3.13 -13.82 13.73
CA ARG A 883 -3.51 -12.46 13.33
C ARG A 883 -5.02 -12.25 13.43
N VAL A 884 -5.41 -11.42 14.39
CA VAL A 884 -6.79 -11.22 14.90
C VAL A 884 -7.10 -9.73 15.12
N ARG A 885 -8.39 -9.38 15.18
CA ARG A 885 -8.89 -8.01 15.44
C ARG A 885 -9.08 -7.68 16.92
N ARG A 886 -9.52 -8.65 17.72
CA ARG A 886 -9.57 -8.57 19.18
C ARG A 886 -8.57 -9.55 19.75
N PHE A 887 -7.81 -9.12 20.75
CA PHE A 887 -6.93 -10.00 21.51
C PHE A 887 -6.69 -9.42 22.91
N GLN A 888 -5.94 -10.17 23.72
CA GLN A 888 -5.48 -9.73 25.03
C GLN A 888 -3.96 -9.87 25.09
N GLN A 889 -3.26 -8.87 25.62
CA GLN A 889 -1.80 -8.89 25.80
C GLN A 889 -1.47 -8.87 27.28
N ASP A 890 -0.30 -9.41 27.61
CA ASP A 890 0.29 -9.39 28.94
C ASP A 890 1.00 -8.06 29.26
N ASP A 891 0.36 -6.97 28.88
CA ASP A 891 0.95 -5.63 28.76
C ASP A 891 1.31 -5.03 30.13
N ALA A 892 2.51 -4.44 30.23
CA ALA A 892 2.99 -3.86 31.49
C ALA A 892 3.90 -2.64 31.27
N HIS A 893 3.81 -1.69 32.20
CA HIS A 893 4.55 -0.44 32.20
C HIS A 893 5.27 -0.26 33.54
N ILE A 894 6.57 -0.02 33.49
CA ILE A 894 7.40 0.30 34.66
C ILE A 894 7.70 1.79 34.63
N PHE A 895 7.29 2.52 35.67
CA PHE A 895 7.70 3.90 35.91
C PHE A 895 8.91 3.88 36.84
N CYS A 896 10.06 4.38 36.39
CA CYS A 896 11.31 4.32 37.13
C CYS A 896 12.11 5.62 36.99
N THR A 897 13.11 5.82 37.86
CA THR A 897 14.07 6.92 37.70
C THR A 897 15.11 6.59 36.61
N PRO A 898 15.79 7.58 35.99
CA PRO A 898 16.74 7.32 34.90
C PRO A 898 17.92 6.39 35.25
N ASP A 899 18.32 6.32 36.52
CA ASP A 899 19.34 5.42 37.06
C ASP A 899 18.84 3.97 37.21
N GLN A 900 17.56 3.76 37.53
CA GLN A 900 16.94 2.44 37.74
C GLN A 900 16.77 1.61 36.44
N ILE A 901 16.83 2.25 35.27
CA ILE A 901 16.58 1.64 33.94
C ILE A 901 17.31 0.28 33.76
N GLY A 902 18.60 0.21 34.08
CA GLY A 902 19.40 -1.01 33.88
C GLY A 902 18.93 -2.19 34.74
N THR A 903 18.65 -1.92 36.01
CA THR A 903 18.13 -2.92 36.97
C THR A 903 16.77 -3.45 36.54
N GLU A 904 15.89 -2.58 36.05
CA GLU A 904 14.55 -2.97 35.61
C GLU A 904 14.58 -3.80 34.32
N ILE A 905 15.44 -3.47 33.35
CA ILE A 905 15.64 -4.30 32.15
C ILE A 905 16.15 -5.70 32.52
N ALA A 906 17.15 -5.79 33.42
CA ALA A 906 17.66 -7.07 33.89
C ALA A 906 16.56 -7.91 34.59
N GLY A 907 15.68 -7.28 35.36
CA GLY A 907 14.49 -7.93 35.95
C GLY A 907 13.48 -8.43 34.91
N VAL A 908 13.32 -7.73 33.78
CA VAL A 908 12.49 -8.18 32.65
C VAL A 908 13.16 -9.34 31.88
N PHE A 909 14.49 -9.34 31.73
CA PHE A 909 15.22 -10.46 31.12
C PHE A 909 15.15 -11.75 31.97
N ASP A 910 15.22 -11.66 33.30
CA ASP A 910 14.97 -12.81 34.18
C ASP A 910 13.55 -13.38 33.98
N LEU A 911 12.54 -12.51 33.95
CA LEU A 911 11.16 -12.90 33.70
C LEU A 911 10.98 -13.56 32.32
N LEU A 912 11.60 -13.00 31.27
CA LEU A 912 11.61 -13.56 29.92
C LEU A 912 12.23 -14.96 29.92
N LYS A 913 13.42 -15.11 30.50
CA LYS A 913 14.14 -16.38 30.62
C LYS A 913 13.33 -17.42 31.38
N LYS A 914 12.66 -17.02 32.48
CA LYS A 914 11.79 -17.90 33.26
C LYS A 914 10.58 -18.37 32.45
N MET A 915 9.92 -17.46 31.73
CA MET A 915 8.72 -17.79 30.95
C MET A 915 9.04 -18.63 29.71
N TYR A 916 10.03 -18.25 28.91
CA TYR A 916 10.37 -19.00 27.69
C TYR A 916 11.06 -20.33 28.01
N GLY A 917 11.78 -20.41 29.14
CA GLY A 917 12.32 -21.67 29.67
C GLY A 917 11.25 -22.69 30.10
N ILE A 918 10.04 -22.26 30.50
CA ILE A 918 8.92 -23.18 30.78
C ILE A 918 8.41 -23.83 29.48
N PHE A 919 8.35 -23.06 28.39
CA PHE A 919 7.86 -23.57 27.11
C PHE A 919 8.91 -24.37 26.34
N GLY A 920 10.20 -24.08 26.56
CA GLY A 920 11.32 -24.68 25.81
C GLY A 920 11.61 -23.97 24.49
N PHE A 921 11.31 -22.67 24.38
CA PHE A 921 11.58 -21.91 23.16
C PHE A 921 13.04 -21.45 23.06
N GLU A 922 13.63 -21.63 21.88
CA GLU A 922 14.80 -20.87 21.45
C GLU A 922 14.37 -19.45 21.05
N PHE A 923 15.17 -18.45 21.42
CA PHE A 923 14.90 -17.05 21.11
C PHE A 923 16.14 -16.31 20.61
N LYS A 924 15.91 -15.33 19.73
CA LYS A 924 16.84 -14.30 19.30
C LYS A 924 16.45 -12.96 19.92
N MET A 925 17.40 -12.04 20.04
CA MET A 925 17.17 -10.68 20.51
C MET A 925 17.82 -9.68 19.55
N GLU A 926 17.07 -8.64 19.19
CA GLU A 926 17.52 -7.57 18.32
C GLU A 926 17.51 -6.22 19.06
N LEU A 927 18.54 -5.39 18.85
CA LEU A 927 18.56 -4.01 19.33
C LEU A 927 18.13 -3.06 18.21
N SER A 928 16.93 -2.50 18.36
CA SER A 928 16.32 -1.58 17.39
C SER A 928 16.60 -0.13 17.80
N THR A 929 17.54 0.50 17.09
CA THR A 929 18.10 1.83 17.41
C THR A 929 17.33 3.00 16.75
N ARG A 930 17.72 4.23 17.11
CA ARG A 930 17.03 5.49 16.80
C ARG A 930 16.66 5.63 15.33
N PRO A 931 15.37 5.84 15.01
CA PRO A 931 14.93 6.09 13.64
C PRO A 931 15.22 7.53 13.19
N GLU A 932 15.26 7.77 11.87
CA GLU A 932 15.40 9.12 11.27
C GLU A 932 14.39 10.16 11.79
N LYS A 933 13.22 9.72 12.29
CA LYS A 933 12.22 10.57 12.96
C LYS A 933 12.02 10.06 14.39
N TYR A 934 12.72 10.70 15.32
CA TYR A 934 12.60 10.50 16.76
C TYR A 934 12.12 11.79 17.44
N VAL A 935 11.80 11.70 18.73
CA VAL A 935 11.48 12.85 19.60
C VAL A 935 12.24 12.75 20.92
N GLY A 936 12.49 13.90 21.56
CA GLY A 936 13.37 14.02 22.72
C GLY A 936 14.83 14.23 22.33
N ASP A 937 15.68 14.50 23.33
CA ASP A 937 17.05 14.95 23.10
C ASP A 937 17.98 13.81 22.63
N ILE A 938 18.89 14.15 21.72
CA ILE A 938 19.91 13.24 21.16
C ILE A 938 20.74 12.56 22.25
N GLU A 939 21.07 13.28 23.34
CA GLU A 939 21.86 12.76 24.45
C GLU A 939 21.11 11.68 25.24
N THR A 940 19.83 11.91 25.51
CA THR A 940 18.92 10.93 26.14
C THR A 940 18.83 9.66 25.29
N TRP A 941 18.76 9.81 23.97
CA TRP A 941 18.77 8.70 23.03
C TRP A 941 20.08 7.90 23.04
N ASN A 942 21.22 8.55 22.88
CA ASN A 942 22.54 7.91 22.92
C ASN A 942 22.77 7.19 24.26
N ALA A 943 22.32 7.78 25.38
CA ALA A 943 22.39 7.16 26.70
C ALA A 943 21.44 5.97 26.85
N ALA A 944 20.24 6.01 26.26
CA ALA A 944 19.28 4.90 26.27
C ALA A 944 19.79 3.71 25.45
N GLU A 945 20.28 3.95 24.23
CA GLU A 945 20.84 2.90 23.35
C GLU A 945 22.01 2.19 24.02
N LYS A 946 22.97 2.94 24.56
CA LYS A 946 24.13 2.39 25.26
C LYS A 946 23.76 1.59 26.52
N LYS A 947 22.66 1.95 27.20
CA LYS A 947 22.12 1.17 28.32
C LYS A 947 21.49 -0.14 27.87
N LEU A 948 20.76 -0.15 26.74
CA LEU A 948 20.20 -1.39 26.17
C LEU A 948 21.30 -2.31 25.64
N GLU A 949 22.30 -1.76 24.94
CA GLU A 949 23.48 -2.47 24.44
C GLU A 949 24.23 -3.16 25.58
N GLY A 950 24.57 -2.42 26.65
CA GLY A 950 25.23 -2.98 27.82
C GLY A 950 24.41 -4.08 28.51
N ALA A 951 23.10 -3.90 28.64
CA ALA A 951 22.22 -4.92 29.22
C ALA A 951 22.16 -6.20 28.36
N LEU A 952 22.16 -6.09 27.03
CA LEU A 952 22.20 -7.23 26.11
C LEU A 952 23.55 -7.96 26.17
N ASP A 953 24.65 -7.21 26.24
CA ASP A 953 26.00 -7.75 26.40
C ASP A 953 26.16 -8.52 27.72
N ASP A 954 25.63 -8.00 28.83
CA ASP A 954 25.66 -8.68 30.13
C ASP A 954 24.75 -9.93 30.16
N PHE A 955 23.63 -9.93 29.42
CA PHE A 955 22.65 -11.02 29.43
C PHE A 955 23.00 -12.19 28.49
N LEU A 956 23.40 -11.90 27.25
CA LEU A 956 23.73 -12.92 26.24
C LEU A 956 25.23 -13.10 26.03
N GLY A 957 26.03 -12.06 26.29
CA GLY A 957 27.43 -11.96 25.87
C GLY A 957 27.56 -11.25 24.52
N LYS A 958 28.63 -10.46 24.39
CA LYS A 958 29.01 -9.71 23.18
C LYS A 958 28.94 -10.58 21.91
N GLY A 959 28.27 -10.06 20.88
CA GLY A 959 28.15 -10.71 19.57
C GLY A 959 27.12 -11.85 19.49
N LYS A 960 26.19 -11.97 20.45
CA LYS A 960 25.08 -12.95 20.42
C LYS A 960 23.69 -12.33 20.24
N TRP A 961 23.62 -11.05 19.94
CA TRP A 961 22.41 -10.30 19.59
C TRP A 961 22.65 -9.58 18.26
N GLU A 962 21.57 -9.30 17.53
CA GLU A 962 21.61 -8.69 16.19
C GLU A 962 21.23 -7.20 16.27
N LEU A 963 21.89 -6.34 15.51
CA LEU A 963 21.58 -4.91 15.46
C LEU A 963 20.54 -4.66 14.36
N ASN A 964 19.49 -3.89 14.65
CA ASN A 964 18.42 -3.54 13.71
C ASN A 964 18.36 -2.01 13.52
N PRO A 965 19.18 -1.42 12.62
CA PRO A 965 19.41 0.02 12.59
C PRO A 965 18.21 0.84 12.10
N GLY A 966 17.65 1.64 13.01
CA GLY A 966 16.59 2.58 12.70
C GLY A 966 15.16 2.03 12.77
N ASP A 967 14.95 0.82 13.32
CA ASP A 967 13.59 0.32 13.62
C ASP A 967 13.09 0.68 15.03
N GLY A 968 13.88 1.40 15.84
CA GLY A 968 13.45 1.90 17.14
C GLY A 968 12.11 2.66 17.09
N ALA A 969 11.38 2.65 18.21
CA ALA A 969 10.16 3.43 18.34
C ALA A 969 10.48 4.93 18.21
N PHE A 970 9.51 5.80 17.92
CA PHE A 970 9.83 7.23 17.77
C PHE A 970 10.17 7.91 19.11
N TYR A 971 9.86 7.29 20.25
CA TYR A 971 10.03 7.82 21.61
C TYR A 971 11.19 7.24 22.42
N GLY A 972 11.84 6.19 21.91
CA GLY A 972 13.00 5.55 22.53
C GLY A 972 13.37 4.23 21.82
N PRO A 973 14.56 3.67 22.09
CA PRO A 973 15.00 2.42 21.49
C PRO A 973 14.27 1.23 22.09
N LYS A 974 14.23 0.10 21.37
CA LYS A 974 13.57 -1.14 21.80
C LYS A 974 14.47 -2.36 21.63
N ILE A 975 14.19 -3.37 22.44
CA ILE A 975 14.68 -4.73 22.25
C ILE A 975 13.50 -5.58 21.76
N ASP A 976 13.69 -6.22 20.62
CA ASP A 976 12.71 -7.14 20.04
C ASP A 976 13.15 -8.58 20.29
N ILE A 977 12.22 -9.45 20.65
CA ILE A 977 12.53 -10.83 20.99
C ILE A 977 11.70 -11.76 20.10
N MET A 978 12.42 -12.51 19.25
CA MET A 978 11.87 -13.47 18.30
C MET A 978 11.98 -14.88 18.87
N ILE A 979 10.89 -15.64 18.82
CA ILE A 979 10.88 -17.08 19.14
C ILE A 979 10.74 -17.91 17.87
N SER A 980 11.43 -19.05 17.81
CA SER A 980 11.23 -20.04 16.75
C SER A 980 10.12 -21.01 17.14
N ASP A 981 9.20 -21.29 16.20
CA ASP A 981 8.27 -22.41 16.35
C ASP A 981 8.91 -23.77 15.96
N ALA A 982 8.11 -24.84 16.05
CA ALA A 982 8.54 -26.19 15.65
C ALA A 982 8.65 -26.43 14.13
N LEU A 983 8.38 -25.41 13.31
CA LEU A 983 8.57 -25.39 11.86
C LEU A 983 9.73 -24.45 11.45
N LYS A 984 10.52 -23.97 12.42
CA LYS A 984 11.64 -23.01 12.26
C LYS A 984 11.23 -21.64 11.69
N ARG A 985 9.97 -21.25 11.90
CA ARG A 985 9.50 -19.89 11.60
C ARG A 985 9.70 -19.01 12.83
N TRP A 986 10.28 -17.84 12.61
CA TRP A 986 10.49 -16.85 13.66
C TRP A 986 9.26 -15.95 13.82
N PHE A 987 8.91 -15.64 15.06
CA PHE A 987 7.85 -14.71 15.43
C PHE A 987 8.36 -13.81 16.55
N GLN A 988 8.37 -12.48 16.38
CA GLN A 988 8.46 -11.62 17.56
C GLN A 988 7.15 -11.70 18.39
N CYS A 989 7.34 -11.94 19.68
CA CYS A 989 6.28 -12.08 20.68
C CYS A 989 6.51 -11.15 21.87
N ALA A 990 7.74 -11.11 22.41
CA ALA A 990 8.13 -10.17 23.44
C ALA A 990 8.79 -8.90 22.88
N THR A 991 8.74 -7.84 23.67
CA THR A 991 9.41 -6.56 23.38
C THR A 991 9.65 -5.81 24.69
N ILE A 992 10.72 -5.02 24.73
CA ILE A 992 11.05 -4.10 25.83
C ILE A 992 11.37 -2.75 25.19
N GLN A 993 10.65 -1.68 25.54
CA GLN A 993 10.76 -0.38 24.87
C GLN A 993 10.91 0.72 25.92
N LEU A 994 11.91 1.59 25.77
CA LEU A 994 12.08 2.77 26.61
C LEU A 994 11.26 3.93 26.05
N ASP A 995 10.61 4.70 26.92
CA ASP A 995 9.80 5.85 26.55
C ASP A 995 9.98 7.02 27.53
N PHE A 996 10.47 8.12 26.98
CA PHE A 996 10.71 9.41 27.67
C PHE A 996 9.62 10.46 27.34
N GLN A 997 8.70 10.11 26.44
CA GLN A 997 7.75 11.00 25.78
C GLN A 997 6.33 10.89 26.32
N LEU A 998 5.83 9.68 26.58
CA LEU A 998 4.55 9.51 27.25
C LEU A 998 4.56 10.17 28.64
N PRO A 999 5.60 10.00 29.49
CA PRO A 999 5.75 10.79 30.72
C PRO A 999 5.70 12.30 30.50
N SER A 1000 6.35 12.81 29.45
CA SER A 1000 6.36 14.23 29.12
C SER A 1000 4.99 14.74 28.63
N ARG A 1001 4.32 13.99 27.74
CA ARG A 1001 2.99 14.32 27.17
C ARG A 1001 1.86 14.32 28.19
N PHE A 1002 1.97 13.47 29.22
CA PHE A 1002 1.02 13.44 30.32
C PHE A 1002 1.44 14.35 31.49
N GLU A 1003 2.59 15.03 31.42
CA GLU A 1003 3.15 15.84 32.51
C GLU A 1003 3.25 15.01 33.81
N LEU A 1004 3.84 13.81 33.70
CA LEU A 1004 4.05 12.92 34.84
C LEU A 1004 5.27 13.40 35.63
N GLU A 1005 5.09 13.57 36.94
CA GLU A 1005 6.12 14.10 37.82
C GLU A 1005 6.15 13.35 39.16
N TYR A 1006 7.35 13.19 39.74
CA TYR A 1006 7.58 12.70 41.09
C TYR A 1006 8.42 13.70 41.90
N ARG A 1007 8.30 13.67 43.23
CA ARG A 1007 9.13 14.46 44.14
C ARG A 1007 10.53 13.84 44.24
N SER A 1008 11.56 14.59 43.85
CA SER A 1008 12.97 14.20 43.97
C SER A 1008 13.41 14.05 45.43
N GLU A 1009 14.56 13.40 45.65
CA GLU A 1009 15.15 13.26 46.99
C GLU A 1009 15.47 14.60 47.67
N SER A 1010 15.72 15.65 46.89
CA SER A 1010 15.96 17.01 47.40
C SER A 1010 14.72 17.66 48.04
N ASN A 1011 13.51 17.12 47.82
CA ASN A 1011 12.20 17.70 48.19
C ASN A 1011 11.89 19.12 47.65
N SER A 1012 12.83 19.81 47.00
CA SER A 1012 12.66 21.16 46.45
C SER A 1012 12.31 21.21 44.97
N ALA A 1013 12.41 20.09 44.25
CA ALA A 1013 12.13 19.99 42.81
C ALA A 1013 11.35 18.72 42.45
N THR A 1014 10.48 18.82 41.44
CA THR A 1014 9.87 17.66 40.77
C THR A 1014 10.71 17.21 39.58
N GLU A 1015 10.69 15.91 39.32
CA GLU A 1015 11.41 15.25 38.23
C GLU A 1015 10.45 14.35 37.43
N ARG A 1016 10.81 13.98 36.19
CA ARG A 1016 9.98 13.15 35.31
C ARG A 1016 10.44 11.68 35.33
N PRO A 1017 9.52 10.71 35.48
CA PRO A 1017 9.87 9.30 35.42
C PRO A 1017 10.14 8.86 33.97
N VAL A 1018 10.88 7.77 33.81
CA VAL A 1018 11.04 7.03 32.55
C VAL A 1018 10.04 5.89 32.54
N MET A 1019 9.38 5.65 31.41
CA MET A 1019 8.49 4.52 31.22
C MET A 1019 9.21 3.39 30.46
N ILE A 1020 9.10 2.16 30.95
CA ILE A 1020 9.50 0.95 30.23
C ILE A 1020 8.24 0.18 29.86
N HIS A 1021 7.93 0.09 28.57
CA HIS A 1021 6.87 -0.76 28.02
C HIS A 1021 7.41 -2.17 27.86
N ARG A 1022 6.67 -3.20 28.29
CA ARG A 1022 7.10 -4.58 28.05
C ARG A 1022 5.95 -5.57 27.92
N ALA A 1023 6.15 -6.58 27.08
CA ALA A 1023 5.32 -7.78 26.95
C ALA A 1023 6.23 -9.01 26.85
N ILE A 1024 5.80 -10.15 27.39
CA ILE A 1024 6.56 -11.41 27.46
C ILE A 1024 5.92 -12.48 26.57
N LEU A 1025 4.61 -12.68 26.67
CA LEU A 1025 3.88 -13.58 25.76
C LEU A 1025 3.48 -12.89 24.46
N GLY A 1026 3.27 -11.56 24.50
CA GLY A 1026 2.58 -10.84 23.44
C GLY A 1026 1.07 -11.10 23.56
N SER A 1027 0.38 -11.30 22.43
CA SER A 1027 -1.04 -11.67 22.52
C SER A 1027 -1.23 -13.13 22.94
N VAL A 1028 -2.15 -13.36 23.88
CA VAL A 1028 -2.49 -14.71 24.38
C VAL A 1028 -3.03 -15.58 23.24
N GLU A 1029 -3.78 -14.98 22.31
CA GLU A 1029 -4.18 -15.57 21.02
C GLU A 1029 -2.96 -16.09 20.22
N ARG A 1030 -1.99 -15.23 19.89
CA ARG A 1030 -0.81 -15.62 19.08
C ARG A 1030 0.03 -16.68 19.81
N MET A 1031 0.25 -16.50 21.11
CA MET A 1031 1.01 -17.45 21.92
C MET A 1031 0.31 -18.82 21.96
N THR A 1032 -1.03 -18.86 22.12
CA THR A 1032 -1.79 -20.10 22.07
C THR A 1032 -1.70 -20.77 20.69
N ALA A 1033 -1.70 -19.98 19.61
CA ALA A 1033 -1.44 -20.50 18.26
C ALA A 1033 -0.07 -21.19 18.20
N ILE A 1034 1.01 -20.48 18.53
CA ILE A 1034 2.39 -20.98 18.47
C ILE A 1034 2.55 -22.24 19.34
N LEU A 1035 2.02 -22.24 20.57
CA LEU A 1035 2.05 -23.42 21.45
C LEU A 1035 1.25 -24.61 20.90
N THR A 1036 0.12 -24.37 20.21
CA THR A 1036 -0.65 -25.42 19.52
C THR A 1036 0.20 -26.11 18.45
N GLU A 1037 0.91 -25.34 17.63
CA GLU A 1037 1.73 -25.86 16.51
C GLU A 1037 3.04 -26.48 17.02
N HIS A 1038 3.65 -25.89 18.06
CA HIS A 1038 4.84 -26.38 18.74
C HIS A 1038 4.61 -27.76 19.37
N TYR A 1039 3.59 -27.89 20.23
CA TYR A 1039 3.21 -29.15 20.85
C TYR A 1039 2.43 -30.11 19.93
N LYS A 1040 2.05 -29.69 18.71
CA LYS A 1040 1.17 -30.48 17.81
C LYS A 1040 -0.13 -30.90 18.51
N GLY A 1041 -0.69 -30.01 19.33
CA GLY A 1041 -1.86 -30.28 20.19
C GLY A 1041 -1.63 -31.24 21.37
N LYS A 1042 -0.41 -31.73 21.60
CA LYS A 1042 -0.06 -32.58 22.75
C LYS A 1042 0.37 -31.74 23.96
N TRP A 1043 -0.57 -30.98 24.51
CA TRP A 1043 -0.33 -30.07 25.64
C TRP A 1043 0.37 -30.77 26.84
N PRO A 1044 1.34 -30.10 27.51
CA PRO A 1044 1.88 -30.59 28.78
C PRO A 1044 0.80 -30.51 29.87
N PHE A 1045 0.90 -31.36 30.90
CA PHE A 1045 -0.17 -31.56 31.88
C PHE A 1045 -0.68 -30.27 32.51
N TRP A 1046 0.22 -29.39 32.95
CA TRP A 1046 -0.13 -28.13 33.59
C TRP A 1046 -0.95 -27.19 32.70
N LEU A 1047 -0.75 -27.23 31.37
CA LEU A 1047 -1.40 -26.37 30.38
C LEU A 1047 -2.61 -27.03 29.71
N SER A 1048 -2.72 -28.36 29.81
CA SER A 1048 -3.69 -29.14 29.04
C SER A 1048 -5.15 -28.84 29.41
N PRO A 1049 -6.04 -28.69 28.41
CA PRO A 1049 -7.47 -28.51 28.65
C PRO A 1049 -8.20 -29.83 28.96
N ARG A 1050 -7.52 -30.97 28.85
CA ARG A 1050 -8.03 -32.34 29.01
C ARG A 1050 -6.97 -33.13 29.78
N GLN A 1051 -6.94 -32.96 31.10
CA GLN A 1051 -5.87 -33.51 31.95
C GLN A 1051 -6.09 -35.00 32.24
N ILE A 1052 -7.29 -35.35 32.73
CA ILE A 1052 -7.61 -36.70 33.21
C ILE A 1052 -8.95 -37.16 32.60
N LEU A 1053 -9.00 -38.38 32.07
CA LEU A 1053 -10.25 -39.06 31.71
C LEU A 1053 -10.40 -40.33 32.54
N ILE A 1054 -11.44 -40.41 33.38
CA ILE A 1054 -11.78 -41.62 34.11
C ILE A 1054 -12.71 -42.50 33.26
N VAL A 1055 -12.39 -43.78 33.15
CA VAL A 1055 -13.10 -44.76 32.34
C VAL A 1055 -13.47 -45.97 33.20
N PRO A 1056 -14.70 -46.01 33.76
CA PRO A 1056 -15.18 -47.18 34.48
C PRO A 1056 -15.38 -48.39 33.55
N VAL A 1057 -14.91 -49.56 33.99
CA VAL A 1057 -14.99 -50.81 33.20
C VAL A 1057 -16.41 -51.37 33.05
N SER A 1058 -17.34 -50.99 33.93
CA SER A 1058 -18.76 -51.34 33.86
C SER A 1058 -19.63 -50.31 34.60
N PRO A 1059 -20.96 -50.30 34.38
CA PRO A 1059 -21.90 -49.42 35.09
C PRO A 1059 -21.86 -49.49 36.61
N LYS A 1060 -21.38 -50.60 37.20
CA LYS A 1060 -21.25 -50.76 38.65
C LYS A 1060 -20.32 -49.72 39.27
N TYR A 1061 -19.30 -49.28 38.54
CA TYR A 1061 -18.23 -48.40 39.04
C TYR A 1061 -18.44 -46.92 38.71
N TYR A 1062 -19.65 -46.54 38.26
CA TYR A 1062 -19.94 -45.15 37.90
C TYR A 1062 -19.89 -44.22 39.13
N ASP A 1063 -20.39 -44.67 40.28
CA ASP A 1063 -20.34 -43.91 41.53
C ASP A 1063 -18.90 -43.67 42.01
N TYR A 1064 -18.02 -44.67 41.87
CA TYR A 1064 -16.59 -44.51 42.18
C TYR A 1064 -15.90 -43.55 41.21
N ALA A 1065 -16.17 -43.66 39.91
CA ALA A 1065 -15.62 -42.75 38.90
C ALA A 1065 -16.06 -41.28 39.12
N GLU A 1066 -17.33 -41.03 39.44
CA GLU A 1066 -17.82 -39.67 39.75
C GLU A 1066 -17.31 -39.16 41.10
N LYS A 1067 -17.12 -40.01 42.13
CA LYS A 1067 -16.42 -39.63 43.37
C LYS A 1067 -14.98 -39.16 43.10
N LEU A 1068 -14.22 -39.92 42.32
CA LEU A 1068 -12.83 -39.54 41.95
C LEU A 1068 -12.78 -38.28 41.10
N LYS A 1069 -13.69 -38.13 40.11
CA LYS A 1069 -13.82 -36.90 39.33
C LYS A 1069 -14.08 -35.70 40.23
N LYS A 1070 -14.99 -35.83 41.20
CA LYS A 1070 -15.27 -34.79 42.19
C LYS A 1070 -14.02 -34.46 43.01
N LEU A 1071 -13.30 -35.46 43.51
CA LEU A 1071 -12.02 -35.26 44.22
C LEU A 1071 -11.02 -34.46 43.38
N PHE A 1072 -10.72 -34.90 42.16
CA PHE A 1072 -9.73 -34.23 41.29
C PHE A 1072 -10.16 -32.81 40.87
N ASN A 1073 -11.45 -32.57 40.63
CA ASN A 1073 -11.97 -31.25 40.22
C ASN A 1073 -12.17 -30.28 41.39
N ASP A 1074 -12.83 -30.71 42.46
CA ASP A 1074 -13.30 -29.83 43.55
C ASP A 1074 -12.21 -29.57 44.60
N GLU A 1075 -11.36 -30.56 44.90
CA GLU A 1075 -10.31 -30.43 45.94
C GLU A 1075 -8.95 -30.02 45.34
N TYR A 1076 -8.62 -30.49 44.14
CA TYR A 1076 -7.30 -30.28 43.52
C TYR A 1076 -7.30 -29.38 42.27
N PHE A 1077 -8.48 -28.97 41.79
CA PHE A 1077 -8.67 -28.07 40.64
C PHE A 1077 -8.04 -28.56 39.33
N PHE A 1078 -7.99 -29.88 39.12
CA PHE A 1078 -7.65 -30.46 37.82
C PHE A 1078 -8.85 -30.44 36.86
N TYR A 1079 -8.59 -30.71 35.59
CA TYR A 1079 -9.62 -30.94 34.57
C TYR A 1079 -9.83 -32.44 34.34
N CYS A 1080 -10.67 -33.03 35.19
CA CYS A 1080 -11.06 -34.43 35.16
C CYS A 1080 -12.48 -34.62 34.59
N ASP A 1081 -12.57 -35.45 33.55
CA ASP A 1081 -13.81 -35.86 32.89
C ASP A 1081 -14.06 -37.37 33.10
N VAL A 1082 -15.29 -37.86 32.90
CA VAL A 1082 -15.65 -39.29 33.02
C VAL A 1082 -16.40 -39.77 31.78
N ASP A 1083 -16.02 -40.92 31.21
CA ASP A 1083 -16.76 -41.56 30.12
C ASP A 1083 -17.72 -42.65 30.64
N VAL A 1084 -18.95 -42.26 30.95
CA VAL A 1084 -20.07 -43.16 31.29
C VAL A 1084 -20.89 -43.64 30.08
N SER A 1085 -20.41 -43.43 28.84
CA SER A 1085 -21.15 -43.81 27.63
C SER A 1085 -21.34 -45.32 27.50
N GLY A 1086 -22.29 -45.76 26.68
CA GLY A 1086 -22.50 -47.18 26.33
C GLY A 1086 -21.41 -47.79 25.41
N ASN A 1087 -20.30 -47.08 25.17
CA ASN A 1087 -19.21 -47.57 24.35
C ASN A 1087 -18.40 -48.68 25.07
N THR A 1088 -17.79 -49.59 24.30
CA THR A 1088 -16.87 -50.59 24.86
C THR A 1088 -15.62 -49.94 25.44
N LEU A 1089 -15.02 -50.55 26.46
CA LEU A 1089 -13.82 -50.03 27.14
C LEU A 1089 -12.69 -49.64 26.15
N PRO A 1090 -12.31 -50.45 25.14
CA PRO A 1090 -11.30 -50.04 24.15
C PRO A 1090 -11.71 -48.82 23.32
N LYS A 1091 -13.01 -48.65 23.04
CA LYS A 1091 -13.53 -47.50 22.29
C LYS A 1091 -13.51 -46.22 23.15
N LYS A 1092 -13.81 -46.31 24.45
CA LYS A 1092 -13.67 -45.20 25.41
C LYS A 1092 -12.21 -44.74 25.52
N VAL A 1093 -11.28 -45.69 25.75
CA VAL A 1093 -9.83 -45.40 25.80
C VAL A 1093 -9.34 -44.78 24.50
N ARG A 1094 -9.72 -45.33 23.33
CA ARG A 1094 -9.38 -44.75 22.03
C ARG A 1094 -9.94 -43.33 21.84
N SER A 1095 -11.14 -43.06 22.34
CA SER A 1095 -11.74 -41.73 22.34
C SER A 1095 -10.89 -40.75 23.15
N GLY A 1096 -10.49 -41.12 24.37
CA GLY A 1096 -9.58 -40.34 25.20
C GLY A 1096 -8.21 -40.09 24.56
N GLN A 1097 -7.62 -41.12 23.95
CA GLN A 1097 -6.36 -41.01 23.20
C GLN A 1097 -6.47 -40.03 22.02
N LEU A 1098 -7.56 -40.09 21.25
CA LEU A 1098 -7.79 -39.17 20.12
C LEU A 1098 -7.96 -37.72 20.60
N MET A 1099 -8.71 -37.52 21.69
CA MET A 1099 -8.87 -36.22 22.35
C MET A 1099 -7.61 -35.71 23.10
N GLN A 1100 -6.48 -36.44 23.03
CA GLN A 1100 -5.18 -36.08 23.62
C GLN A 1100 -5.17 -35.85 25.15
N TYR A 1101 -6.05 -36.53 25.90
CA TYR A 1101 -5.97 -36.53 27.37
C TYR A 1101 -4.57 -36.97 27.84
N ASN A 1102 -3.97 -36.26 28.80
CA ASN A 1102 -2.64 -36.61 29.32
C ASN A 1102 -2.66 -37.98 30.00
N PHE A 1103 -3.67 -38.21 30.84
CA PHE A 1103 -3.87 -39.46 31.55
C PHE A 1103 -5.28 -40.01 31.36
N ILE A 1104 -5.39 -41.33 31.19
CA ILE A 1104 -6.65 -42.06 31.19
C ILE A 1104 -6.61 -43.04 32.37
N PHE A 1105 -7.51 -42.87 33.33
CA PHE A 1105 -7.60 -43.70 34.53
C PHE A 1105 -8.70 -44.74 34.33
N ILE A 1106 -8.34 -46.02 34.31
CA ILE A 1106 -9.31 -47.12 34.26
C ILE A 1106 -9.66 -47.52 35.70
N VAL A 1107 -10.95 -47.72 35.99
CA VAL A 1107 -11.42 -48.14 37.32
C VAL A 1107 -12.42 -49.31 37.24
N GLY A 1108 -12.17 -50.33 38.05
CA GLY A 1108 -13.04 -51.48 38.25
C GLY A 1108 -13.05 -51.96 39.71
N ALA A 1109 -13.26 -53.26 39.92
CA ALA A 1109 -13.36 -53.85 41.27
C ALA A 1109 -12.08 -53.63 42.10
N GLU A 1110 -10.94 -53.97 41.51
CA GLU A 1110 -9.60 -53.88 42.11
C GLU A 1110 -9.27 -52.44 42.52
N GLU A 1111 -9.62 -51.47 41.67
CA GLU A 1111 -9.42 -50.05 41.93
C GLU A 1111 -10.38 -49.47 42.98
N GLU A 1112 -11.66 -49.87 43.00
CA GLU A 1112 -12.63 -49.40 44.00
C GLU A 1112 -12.33 -49.98 45.40
N GLU A 1113 -11.98 -51.26 45.49
CA GLU A 1113 -11.68 -51.95 46.75
C GLU A 1113 -10.42 -51.41 47.44
N ASN A 1114 -9.40 -51.02 46.66
CA ASN A 1114 -8.10 -50.57 47.17
C ASN A 1114 -7.91 -49.04 47.13
N TYR A 1115 -8.94 -48.27 46.80
CA TYR A 1115 -8.86 -46.80 46.60
C TYR A 1115 -7.72 -46.39 45.65
N GLY A 1116 -7.69 -47.04 44.49
CA GLY A 1116 -6.66 -46.87 43.46
C GLY A 1116 -7.20 -46.51 42.08
N VAL A 1117 -6.29 -46.38 41.12
CA VAL A 1117 -6.56 -46.20 39.68
C VAL A 1117 -5.55 -46.98 38.84
N ASN A 1118 -5.96 -47.42 37.64
CA ASN A 1118 -5.04 -47.92 36.62
C ASN A 1118 -4.72 -46.81 35.61
N ILE A 1119 -3.50 -46.28 35.63
CA ILE A 1119 -3.13 -45.11 34.82
C ILE A 1119 -2.68 -45.55 33.42
N ARG A 1120 -3.09 -44.83 32.38
CA ARG A 1120 -2.47 -44.86 31.05
C ARG A 1120 -1.99 -43.46 30.65
N ASN A 1121 -0.76 -43.37 30.17
CA ASN A 1121 -0.08 -42.11 29.89
C ASN A 1121 0.05 -41.86 28.38
N ARG A 1122 -0.47 -40.73 27.90
CA ARG A 1122 -0.50 -40.34 26.47
C ARG A 1122 0.84 -40.47 25.75
N ASP A 1123 1.94 -40.18 26.43
CA ASP A 1123 3.25 -39.97 25.81
C ASP A 1123 4.27 -41.08 26.09
N ILE A 1124 3.92 -42.08 26.91
CA ILE A 1124 4.72 -43.29 27.15
C ILE A 1124 4.00 -44.49 26.53
N ALA A 1125 4.62 -45.16 25.56
CA ALA A 1125 3.98 -46.23 24.79
C ALA A 1125 3.77 -47.50 25.63
N GLU A 1126 4.70 -47.78 26.53
CA GLU A 1126 4.70 -48.89 27.48
C GLU A 1126 3.50 -48.77 28.45
N GLU A 1127 3.18 -47.54 28.86
CA GLU A 1127 2.08 -47.24 29.79
C GLU A 1127 0.69 -47.20 29.11
N GLN A 1128 0.55 -47.55 27.83
CA GLN A 1128 -0.76 -47.62 27.17
C GLN A 1128 -1.56 -48.91 27.48
N GLY A 1129 -0.94 -49.89 28.16
CA GLY A 1129 -1.50 -51.20 28.51
C GLY A 1129 -2.36 -51.24 29.79
N LYS A 1130 -2.43 -52.41 30.45
CA LYS A 1130 -2.81 -52.50 31.89
C LYS A 1130 -1.51 -52.41 32.68
N ASN A 1131 -1.34 -51.32 33.44
CA ASN A 1131 -0.19 -51.12 34.31
C ASN A 1131 -0.49 -51.66 35.72
N PRO A 1132 0.45 -51.63 36.68
CA PRO A 1132 0.11 -51.79 38.10
C PRO A 1132 -0.93 -50.74 38.55
N MET A 1133 -1.81 -51.12 39.47
CA MET A 1133 -2.73 -50.19 40.13
C MET A 1133 -1.95 -49.30 41.10
N VAL A 1134 -2.29 -48.01 41.16
CA VAL A 1134 -1.64 -47.01 42.01
C VAL A 1134 -2.69 -46.37 42.92
N GLY A 1135 -2.40 -46.26 44.22
CA GLY A 1135 -3.30 -45.64 45.21
C GLY A 1135 -3.52 -44.15 44.92
N VAL A 1136 -4.76 -43.68 45.00
CA VAL A 1136 -5.21 -42.35 44.56
C VAL A 1136 -4.38 -41.21 45.17
N ASP A 1137 -4.05 -41.27 46.46
CA ASP A 1137 -3.28 -40.23 47.15
C ASP A 1137 -1.86 -40.06 46.57
N SER A 1138 -1.21 -41.16 46.17
CA SER A 1138 0.12 -41.12 45.54
C SER A 1138 0.05 -40.48 44.15
N VAL A 1139 -1.00 -40.81 43.39
CA VAL A 1139 -1.24 -40.22 42.06
C VAL A 1139 -1.49 -38.72 42.17
N ILE A 1140 -2.28 -38.28 43.15
CA ILE A 1140 -2.52 -36.86 43.44
C ILE A 1140 -1.20 -36.13 43.71
N GLN A 1141 -0.32 -36.70 44.55
CA GLN A 1141 0.98 -36.08 44.85
C GLN A 1141 1.86 -35.92 43.59
N SER A 1142 1.94 -36.95 42.74
CA SER A 1142 2.65 -36.86 41.45
C SER A 1142 2.02 -35.85 40.48
N LEU A 1143 0.69 -35.79 40.36
CA LEU A 1143 -0.02 -34.83 39.50
C LEU A 1143 0.17 -33.38 39.96
N VAL A 1144 0.07 -33.13 41.28
CA VAL A 1144 0.32 -31.80 41.86
C VAL A 1144 1.77 -31.39 41.60
N LYS A 1145 2.74 -32.28 41.88
CA LYS A 1145 4.15 -32.02 41.58
C LYS A 1145 4.38 -31.71 40.10
N LEU A 1146 3.82 -32.50 39.19
CA LEU A 1146 3.92 -32.29 37.74
C LEU A 1146 3.31 -30.95 37.29
N ARG A 1147 2.22 -30.51 37.93
CA ARG A 1147 1.61 -29.18 37.70
C ARG A 1147 2.52 -28.05 38.17
N GLU A 1148 3.03 -28.11 39.41
CA GLU A 1148 3.83 -27.04 40.00
C GLU A 1148 5.23 -26.91 39.36
N GLU A 1149 5.85 -28.03 38.97
CA GLU A 1149 7.12 -28.05 38.22
C GLU A 1149 6.97 -27.51 36.79
N LYS A 1150 5.74 -27.46 36.25
CA LYS A 1150 5.39 -27.02 34.89
C LYS A 1150 6.21 -27.71 33.80
N ARG A 1151 6.54 -28.99 34.02
CA ARG A 1151 7.32 -29.82 33.09
C ARG A 1151 6.62 -29.95 31.74
N SER A 1152 7.43 -30.04 30.68
CA SER A 1152 6.97 -30.26 29.30
C SER A 1152 6.66 -31.74 29.02
N ASP A 1153 7.28 -32.66 29.77
CA ASP A 1153 6.93 -34.08 29.79
C ASP A 1153 5.69 -34.35 30.67
N ASN A 1154 5.10 -35.54 30.52
CA ASN A 1154 3.94 -36.00 31.31
C ASN A 1154 4.27 -37.25 32.16
N LYS A 1155 5.44 -37.30 32.80
CA LYS A 1155 5.84 -38.45 33.63
C LYS A 1155 5.53 -38.21 35.12
N LEU A 1156 4.74 -39.11 35.70
CA LEU A 1156 4.33 -39.14 37.11
C LEU A 1156 5.45 -39.64 38.04
#